data_AF-A0A9J6ADU9-F1
#
_entry.id   AF-A0A9J6ADU9-F1
#
_cell.length_a   1.000
_cell.length_b   1.000
_cell.length_c   1.000
_cell.angle_alpha   90.00
_cell.angle_beta   90.00
_cell.angle_gamma   90.00
#
_symmetry.space_group_name_H-M   'P 1'
#
loop_
_entity.id
_entity.type
_entity.pdbx_description
1 polymer ?
#
loop_
_entity_poly.entity_id
_entity_poly.type
_entity_poly.pdbx_seq_one_letter_code
_entity_poly.pdbx_strand_id
1 'polypeptide(L)'
;MGSLQIFSILFFSLFLAKCCYSKEEYFVQCLSKYSEPNITRNIYTPSSPIYSSILEYAQKNPRWLNSSHPNFIASPKEESEIRPVILCSKKTGLQIKIKSGGHDYEGISYRSESPFVMLDLSNLNKIKIDLKEETIWVQTGATLGQLYYAIAKKSKVHAFPAGVCFSVGTGGIISGGGLGALMRKFGLAADNVLDARVMDVNGKILDRKMNEDLFWAIRGGGGASFGVILAWKLNLVRVPEKVTVFTIRRELEGNLTLLRKWENIAHQLPEDLFVRAFVQKGGQYIGPVDELISLLNQYFPEFNLERKDCFKENITADAEKECFEVPWIRSVLYFSWRNPNDSLEVLLEKSIPTHKNYNKGTSDFVKTPIPESGWEMIEKLFREEERPQMVFEPFGGKMYEISESEIPFPHRKGNLYTIQYFVSWDDNSESISSQKIGWIRKLYKEMEPYVAKSPRSAYLNYRDFGLGTNEEDYSYSKAKIWGEKYFKGNFERLAKVKSKVDPKNFFRSEQSIAIFLFQRKEMGSIQILFVLLFSLFLAKCYSKQEDFLLCLSKNNITQNVYTPNSPTYSSILEYAQKNPRWLNSSHPNFITSPKEESEIRPVILCSKKIGLQIKIKSGGHDYEGISYRSKSPFVMLDLSNLYKINIDLNEETVWVQTGATIGQLYYAIAKKSKVHAFPSGVCFSIGTGGIISGGGIGALMRKFGLAADNVVDARVMDVNGKIS
;
A
#
# COMPACT_ATOMS: atom_id res chain seq x y z
N MET A 1 -31.73 51.54 -26.31
CA MET A 1 -30.44 50.85 -26.05
C MET A 1 -30.07 50.88 -24.56
N GLY A 2 -30.99 50.50 -23.66
CA GLY A 2 -30.76 50.54 -22.19
C GLY A 2 -31.03 49.23 -21.45
N SER A 3 -31.65 48.24 -22.10
CA SER A 3 -32.06 46.97 -21.47
C SER A 3 -31.13 45.78 -21.75
N LEU A 4 -30.20 45.88 -22.72
CA LEU A 4 -29.28 44.79 -23.06
C LEU A 4 -27.98 44.76 -22.24
N GLN A 5 -27.56 45.89 -21.66
CA GLN A 5 -26.31 45.94 -20.87
C GLN A 5 -26.46 45.38 -19.45
N ILE A 6 -27.65 45.45 -18.86
CA ILE A 6 -27.90 44.94 -17.50
C ILE A 6 -28.00 43.40 -17.51
N PHE A 7 -28.57 42.80 -18.56
CA PHE A 7 -28.61 41.34 -18.70
C PHE A 7 -27.22 40.72 -18.94
N SER A 8 -26.31 41.45 -19.61
CA SER A 8 -24.95 40.97 -19.88
C SER A 8 -24.08 40.95 -18.62
N ILE A 9 -24.23 41.93 -17.71
CA ILE A 9 -23.46 42.02 -16.46
C ILE A 9 -23.93 40.99 -15.41
N LEU A 10 -25.22 40.64 -15.39
CA LEU A 10 -25.76 39.57 -14.53
C LEU A 10 -25.39 38.16 -15.03
N PHE A 11 -25.25 37.96 -16.34
CA PHE A 11 -24.73 36.68 -16.88
C PHE A 11 -23.21 36.53 -16.71
N PHE A 12 -22.45 37.63 -16.77
CA PHE A 12 -20.99 37.63 -16.58
C PHE A 12 -20.57 37.36 -15.12
N SER A 13 -21.34 37.85 -14.15
CA SER A 13 -21.08 37.62 -12.71
C SER A 13 -21.40 36.18 -12.26
N LEU A 14 -22.36 35.51 -12.91
CA LEU A 14 -22.65 34.09 -12.67
C LEU A 14 -21.63 33.12 -13.30
N PHE A 15 -20.87 33.56 -14.32
CA PHE A 15 -19.85 32.74 -14.97
C PHE A 15 -18.44 32.89 -14.36
N LEU A 16 -18.12 34.05 -13.77
CA LEU A 16 -16.85 34.25 -13.04
C LEU A 16 -16.75 33.45 -11.73
N ALA A 17 -17.89 33.02 -11.14
CA ALA A 17 -17.91 32.24 -9.90
C ALA A 17 -17.58 30.74 -10.07
N LYS A 18 -17.49 30.22 -11.31
CA LYS A 18 -17.30 28.77 -11.57
C LYS A 18 -15.83 28.32 -11.67
N CYS A 19 -14.86 29.25 -11.72
CA CYS A 19 -13.45 28.92 -11.95
C CYS A 19 -12.59 28.75 -10.68
N CYS A 20 -13.13 28.93 -9.47
CA CYS A 20 -12.30 29.00 -8.25
C CYS A 20 -12.42 27.83 -7.26
N TYR A 21 -13.16 26.76 -7.56
CA TYR A 21 -13.33 25.66 -6.59
C TYR A 21 -12.50 24.41 -6.96
N SER A 22 -11.70 23.95 -6.00
CA SER A 22 -11.01 22.65 -6.03
C SER A 22 -12.03 21.49 -6.01
N LYS A 23 -11.66 20.31 -6.51
CA LYS A 23 -12.55 19.11 -6.48
C LYS A 23 -13.01 18.78 -5.05
N GLU A 24 -12.14 19.09 -4.10
CA GLU A 24 -12.30 18.96 -2.66
C GLU A 24 -13.40 19.88 -2.11
N GLU A 25 -13.41 21.16 -2.48
CA GLU A 25 -14.46 22.09 -2.06
C GLU A 25 -15.81 21.74 -2.68
N TYR A 26 -15.83 21.31 -3.94
CA TYR A 26 -17.06 20.79 -4.58
C TYR A 26 -17.60 19.53 -3.89
N PHE A 27 -16.74 18.69 -3.33
CA PHE A 27 -17.15 17.50 -2.60
C PHE A 27 -17.87 17.88 -1.30
N VAL A 28 -17.28 18.77 -0.50
CA VAL A 28 -17.89 19.26 0.74
C VAL A 28 -19.20 20.01 0.47
N GLN A 29 -19.23 20.88 -0.55
CA GLN A 29 -20.46 21.56 -0.99
C GLN A 29 -21.52 20.61 -1.55
N CYS A 30 -21.11 19.48 -2.12
CA CYS A 30 -22.06 18.46 -2.56
C CYS A 30 -22.68 17.77 -1.35
N LEU A 31 -21.88 17.42 -0.34
CA LEU A 31 -22.35 16.77 0.88
C LEU A 31 -23.33 17.64 1.66
N SER A 32 -23.11 18.96 1.73
CA SER A 32 -24.00 19.88 2.45
C SER A 32 -25.41 20.00 1.87
N LYS A 33 -25.64 19.49 0.65
CA LYS A 33 -26.98 19.47 0.00
C LYS A 33 -27.83 18.27 0.41
N TYR A 34 -27.26 17.29 1.09
CA TYR A 34 -27.95 16.10 1.56
C TYR A 34 -28.47 16.33 2.98
N SER A 35 -29.75 16.00 3.19
CA SER A 35 -30.49 16.21 4.45
C SER A 35 -30.50 15.00 5.37
N GLU A 36 -29.93 13.86 4.94
CA GLU A 36 -29.58 12.70 5.78
C GLU A 36 -28.78 13.14 7.04
N PRO A 37 -28.73 12.37 8.15
CA PRO A 37 -28.01 12.77 9.36
C PRO A 37 -26.62 13.29 8.98
N ASN A 38 -26.32 14.52 9.44
CA ASN A 38 -25.39 15.43 8.78
C ASN A 38 -23.96 14.85 8.69
N ILE A 39 -23.69 14.08 7.64
CA ILE A 39 -22.43 13.34 7.40
C ILE A 39 -21.23 14.29 7.38
N THR A 40 -21.43 15.59 7.09
CA THR A 40 -20.36 16.59 7.14
C THR A 40 -19.62 16.63 8.48
N ARG A 41 -20.28 16.24 9.60
CA ARG A 41 -19.66 16.13 10.93
C ARG A 41 -18.74 14.91 11.08
N ASN A 42 -18.91 13.90 10.23
CA ASN A 42 -18.14 12.65 10.20
C ASN A 42 -17.21 12.60 8.96
N ILE A 43 -16.86 13.77 8.40
CA ILE A 43 -15.88 13.93 7.32
C ILE A 43 -14.64 14.61 7.90
N TYR A 44 -13.50 13.93 7.80
CA TYR A 44 -12.23 14.40 8.33
C TYR A 44 -11.26 14.70 7.19
N THR A 45 -10.65 15.88 7.25
CA THR A 45 -9.57 16.34 6.37
C THR A 45 -8.21 16.16 7.08
N PRO A 46 -7.07 16.28 6.38
CA PRO A 46 -5.75 16.28 7.02
C PRO A 46 -5.57 17.31 8.15
N SER A 47 -6.36 18.39 8.14
CA SER A 47 -6.39 19.39 9.21
C SER A 47 -7.24 19.00 10.44
N SER A 48 -8.00 17.92 10.36
CA SER A 48 -8.83 17.43 11.46
C SER A 48 -7.97 16.72 12.51
N PRO A 49 -8.08 17.03 13.82
CA PRO A 49 -7.23 16.42 14.85
C PRO A 49 -7.28 14.89 14.93
N ILE A 50 -8.41 14.28 14.54
CA ILE A 50 -8.61 12.83 14.58
C ILE A 50 -8.18 12.11 13.28
N TYR A 51 -7.79 12.85 12.24
CA TYR A 51 -7.47 12.28 10.94
C TYR A 51 -6.33 11.25 11.02
N SER A 52 -5.22 11.64 11.66
CA SER A 52 -4.02 10.80 11.75
C SER A 52 -4.27 9.52 12.52
N SER A 53 -5.03 9.56 13.62
CA SER A 53 -5.32 8.37 14.42
C SER A 53 -6.21 7.36 13.68
N ILE A 54 -7.19 7.84 12.90
CA ILE A 54 -8.01 6.96 12.05
C ILE A 54 -7.15 6.33 10.95
N LEU A 55 -6.28 7.11 10.31
CA LEU A 55 -5.41 6.63 9.24
C LEU A 55 -4.36 5.63 9.76
N GLU A 56 -3.71 5.90 10.88
CA GLU A 56 -2.75 4.98 11.50
C GLU A 56 -3.41 3.66 11.92
N TYR A 57 -4.61 3.72 12.50
CA TYR A 57 -5.35 2.51 12.82
C TYR A 57 -5.74 1.70 11.58
N ALA A 58 -6.00 2.38 10.44
CA ALA A 58 -6.27 1.75 9.16
C ALA A 58 -5.06 1.01 8.57
N GLN A 59 -3.85 1.52 8.80
CA GLN A 59 -2.61 1.03 8.19
C GLN A 59 -2.02 -0.18 8.93
N LYS A 60 -2.74 -1.31 8.93
CA LYS A 60 -2.29 -2.55 9.59
C LYS A 60 -1.02 -3.14 9.00
N ASN A 61 -0.72 -2.84 7.73
CA ASN A 61 0.61 -3.04 7.17
C ASN A 61 1.35 -1.69 7.12
N PRO A 62 2.29 -1.42 8.06
CA PRO A 62 2.97 -0.14 8.15
C PRO A 62 3.92 0.13 6.98
N ARG A 63 4.13 -0.84 6.06
CA ARG A 63 4.94 -0.64 4.84
C ARG A 63 4.42 0.51 3.99
N TRP A 64 3.14 0.85 4.16
CA TRP A 64 2.43 1.88 3.42
C TRP A 64 2.27 3.20 4.19
N LEU A 65 2.94 3.42 5.32
CA LEU A 65 2.82 4.68 6.08
C LEU A 65 3.18 5.92 5.24
N ASN A 66 4.15 5.78 4.34
CA ASN A 66 4.64 6.86 3.47
C ASN A 66 3.90 6.94 2.11
N SER A 67 2.79 6.20 1.92
CA SER A 67 2.01 6.28 0.68
C SER A 67 1.13 7.53 0.64
N SER A 68 0.45 7.77 -0.49
CA SER A 68 -0.57 8.81 -0.59
C SER A 68 -1.66 8.64 0.47
N HIS A 69 -2.12 9.77 1.03
CA HIS A 69 -3.12 9.82 2.08
C HIS A 69 -4.50 10.26 1.54
N PRO A 70 -5.61 9.88 2.19
CA PRO A 70 -6.96 10.28 1.76
C PRO A 70 -7.15 11.80 1.76
N ASN A 71 -7.75 12.37 0.72
CA ASN A 71 -8.18 13.77 0.76
C ASN A 71 -9.23 14.00 1.85
N PHE A 72 -10.08 12.98 2.04
CA PHE A 72 -11.10 12.94 3.07
C PHE A 72 -11.22 11.54 3.66
N ILE A 73 -11.52 11.46 4.96
CA ILE A 73 -11.98 10.25 5.62
C ILE A 73 -13.46 10.45 5.96
N ALA A 74 -14.32 9.62 5.38
CA ALA A 74 -15.74 9.56 5.74
C ALA A 74 -15.97 8.40 6.72
N SER A 75 -16.42 8.70 7.93
CA SER A 75 -16.61 7.70 8.99
C SER A 75 -18.08 7.60 9.43
N PRO A 76 -18.97 7.08 8.56
CA PRO A 76 -20.42 7.09 8.77
C PRO A 76 -20.82 6.30 10.01
N LYS A 77 -21.82 6.82 10.76
CA LYS A 77 -22.40 6.16 11.94
C LYS A 77 -23.69 5.41 11.64
N GLU A 78 -24.35 5.78 10.54
CA GLU A 78 -25.56 5.12 10.05
C GLU A 78 -25.46 4.88 8.54
N GLU A 79 -26.14 3.86 8.03
CA GLU A 79 -26.05 3.45 6.62
C GLU A 79 -26.46 4.56 5.65
N SER A 80 -27.40 5.42 6.03
CA SER A 80 -27.86 6.56 5.22
C SER A 80 -26.75 7.58 4.93
N GLU A 81 -25.73 7.67 5.79
CA GLU A 81 -24.62 8.61 5.63
C GLU A 81 -23.66 8.21 4.50
N ILE A 82 -23.70 6.96 4.03
CA ILE A 82 -22.82 6.47 2.95
C ILE A 82 -23.27 6.99 1.58
N ARG A 83 -24.58 7.08 1.35
CA ARG A 83 -25.15 7.44 0.06
C ARG A 83 -24.65 8.81 -0.45
N PRO A 84 -24.67 9.89 0.35
CA PRO A 84 -24.10 11.18 -0.04
C PRO A 84 -22.62 11.07 -0.44
N VAL A 85 -21.82 10.27 0.28
CA VAL A 85 -20.40 10.08 -0.02
C VAL A 85 -20.22 9.46 -1.41
N ILE A 86 -20.94 8.38 -1.72
CA ILE A 86 -20.91 7.73 -3.05
C ILE A 86 -21.29 8.72 -4.15
N LEU A 87 -22.43 9.39 -4.00
CA LEU A 87 -22.97 10.26 -5.05
C LEU A 87 -22.08 11.50 -5.27
N CYS A 88 -21.54 12.08 -4.20
CA CYS A 88 -20.66 13.23 -4.30
C CYS A 88 -19.29 12.88 -4.84
N SER A 89 -18.67 11.77 -4.41
CA SER A 89 -17.40 11.30 -4.99
C SER A 89 -17.54 11.00 -6.49
N LYS A 90 -18.66 10.38 -6.91
CA LYS A 90 -18.97 10.15 -8.32
C LYS A 90 -19.09 11.46 -9.12
N LYS A 91 -19.71 12.49 -8.52
CA LYS A 91 -19.89 13.80 -9.16
C LYS A 91 -18.59 14.59 -9.28
N THR A 92 -17.69 14.48 -8.31
CA THR A 92 -16.39 15.19 -8.29
C THR A 92 -15.25 14.40 -8.90
N GLY A 93 -15.46 13.12 -9.19
CA GLY A 93 -14.44 12.22 -9.73
C GLY A 93 -13.41 11.78 -8.70
N LEU A 94 -13.70 11.92 -7.39
CA LEU A 94 -12.88 11.35 -6.33
C LEU A 94 -13.07 9.83 -6.30
N GLN A 95 -11.97 9.08 -6.17
CA GLN A 95 -12.08 7.63 -5.94
C GLN A 95 -12.62 7.37 -4.52
N ILE A 96 -13.28 6.23 -4.32
CA ILE A 96 -13.63 5.74 -2.98
C ILE A 96 -12.80 4.51 -2.68
N LYS A 97 -12.11 4.52 -1.53
CA LYS A 97 -11.45 3.33 -0.97
C LYS A 97 -12.21 2.91 0.28
N ILE A 98 -12.71 1.68 0.30
CA ILE A 98 -13.60 1.19 1.35
C ILE A 98 -12.76 0.47 2.39
N LYS A 99 -12.87 0.89 3.66
CA LYS A 99 -12.15 0.28 4.78
C LYS A 99 -13.10 -0.29 5.83
N SER A 100 -12.94 -1.58 6.10
CA SER A 100 -13.40 -2.23 7.34
C SER A 100 -12.26 -2.27 8.36
N GLY A 101 -11.58 -3.41 8.51
CA GLY A 101 -10.50 -3.59 9.50
C GLY A 101 -9.10 -3.16 9.05
N GLY A 102 -8.90 -2.78 7.79
CA GLY A 102 -7.60 -2.26 7.30
C GLY A 102 -6.51 -3.30 7.02
N HIS A 103 -6.86 -4.59 6.95
CA HIS A 103 -5.93 -5.72 6.79
C HIS A 103 -5.54 -6.05 5.34
N ASP A 104 -5.78 -5.16 4.38
CA ASP A 104 -5.36 -5.42 2.99
C ASP A 104 -3.82 -5.42 2.87
N TYR A 105 -3.25 -6.50 2.32
CA TYR A 105 -1.79 -6.72 2.29
C TYR A 105 -1.05 -5.67 1.44
N GLU A 106 -1.76 -5.10 0.45
CA GLU A 106 -1.25 -4.05 -0.43
C GLU A 106 -1.86 -2.69 -0.10
N GLY A 107 -2.62 -2.56 1.00
CA GLY A 107 -3.15 -1.30 1.52
C GLY A 107 -4.25 -0.64 0.68
N ILE A 108 -4.90 -1.36 -0.26
CA ILE A 108 -5.84 -0.72 -1.21
C ILE A 108 -7.04 -0.05 -0.54
N SER A 109 -7.37 -0.42 0.70
CA SER A 109 -8.48 0.17 1.46
C SER A 109 -8.23 1.59 1.96
N TYR A 110 -6.97 2.05 1.96
CA TYR A 110 -6.58 3.34 2.56
C TYR A 110 -5.54 4.14 1.76
N ARG A 111 -5.15 3.67 0.56
CA ARG A 111 -4.24 4.40 -0.35
C ARG A 111 -4.73 4.36 -1.79
N SER A 112 -4.31 5.34 -2.59
CA SER A 112 -4.67 5.49 -4.00
C SER A 112 -3.70 6.44 -4.70
N GLU A 113 -3.31 6.15 -5.94
CA GLU A 113 -2.50 7.10 -6.74
C GLU A 113 -3.30 8.33 -7.19
N SER A 114 -4.63 8.23 -7.22
CA SER A 114 -5.55 9.35 -7.51
C SER A 114 -6.17 9.93 -6.24
N PRO A 115 -6.56 11.22 -6.22
CA PRO A 115 -7.34 11.81 -5.13
C PRO A 115 -8.56 10.96 -4.76
N PHE A 116 -8.77 10.75 -3.47
CA PHE A 116 -9.72 9.77 -2.98
C PHE A 116 -10.30 10.11 -1.61
N VAL A 117 -11.47 9.52 -1.34
CA VAL A 117 -12.14 9.47 -0.05
C VAL A 117 -11.96 8.06 0.51
N MET A 118 -11.42 7.95 1.72
CA MET A 118 -11.47 6.71 2.48
C MET A 118 -12.82 6.63 3.19
N LEU A 119 -13.64 5.65 2.82
CA LEU A 119 -14.88 5.33 3.50
C LEU A 119 -14.60 4.33 4.62
N ASP A 120 -14.44 4.84 5.84
CA ASP A 120 -14.16 4.06 7.04
C ASP A 120 -15.44 3.57 7.71
N LEU A 121 -15.74 2.28 7.54
CA LEU A 121 -16.95 1.65 8.06
C LEU A 121 -16.85 1.26 9.54
N SER A 122 -15.75 1.57 10.25
CA SER A 122 -15.48 1.09 11.63
C SER A 122 -16.58 1.40 12.66
N ASN A 123 -17.41 2.41 12.41
CA ASN A 123 -18.56 2.78 13.24
C ASN A 123 -19.83 1.96 12.93
N LEU A 124 -19.91 1.32 11.77
CA LEU A 124 -20.98 0.38 11.40
C LEU A 124 -20.58 -1.04 11.82
N ASN A 125 -20.70 -1.31 13.13
CA ASN A 125 -20.25 -2.56 13.74
C ASN A 125 -21.33 -3.25 14.59
N LYS A 126 -22.62 -2.94 14.37
CA LYS A 126 -23.75 -3.57 15.09
C LYS A 126 -23.79 -5.07 14.77
N ILE A 127 -23.99 -5.89 15.81
CA ILE A 127 -24.12 -7.36 15.72
C ILE A 127 -25.42 -7.78 16.40
N LYS A 128 -26.28 -8.52 15.69
CA LYS A 128 -27.54 -9.08 16.19
C LYS A 128 -27.53 -10.59 15.97
N ILE A 129 -27.62 -11.35 17.06
CA ILE A 129 -27.59 -12.82 17.05
C ILE A 129 -28.99 -13.34 17.36
N ASP A 130 -29.46 -14.28 16.54
CA ASP A 130 -30.65 -15.08 16.76
C ASP A 130 -30.25 -16.55 16.91
N LEU A 131 -30.27 -17.05 18.14
CA LEU A 131 -29.89 -18.45 18.43
C LEU A 131 -30.99 -19.45 18.09
N LYS A 132 -32.25 -19.00 17.91
CA LYS A 132 -33.33 -19.89 17.51
C LYS A 132 -33.21 -20.25 16.04
N GLU A 133 -32.91 -19.25 15.22
CA GLU A 133 -32.68 -19.40 13.79
C GLU A 133 -31.21 -19.73 13.45
N GLU A 134 -30.33 -19.76 14.46
CA GLU A 134 -28.88 -19.94 14.30
C GLU A 134 -28.26 -18.96 13.28
N THR A 135 -28.67 -17.70 13.34
CA THR A 135 -28.19 -16.67 12.41
C THR A 135 -27.61 -15.44 13.11
N ILE A 136 -26.76 -14.70 12.39
CA ILE A 136 -26.18 -13.44 12.85
C ILE A 136 -26.32 -12.40 11.75
N TRP A 137 -26.83 -11.21 12.09
CA TRP A 137 -26.58 -10.01 11.30
C TRP A 137 -25.39 -9.25 11.87
N VAL A 138 -24.34 -9.05 11.05
CA VAL A 138 -23.14 -8.31 11.43
C VAL A 138 -22.84 -7.23 10.41
N GLN A 139 -22.73 -5.98 10.87
CA GLN A 139 -22.27 -4.88 10.02
C GLN A 139 -20.78 -5.00 9.70
N THR A 140 -20.39 -4.61 8.49
CA THR A 140 -19.06 -4.90 7.91
C THR A 140 -17.90 -4.14 8.54
N GLY A 141 -18.18 -3.12 9.36
CA GLY A 141 -17.19 -2.45 10.21
C GLY A 141 -16.75 -3.26 11.43
N ALA A 142 -17.50 -4.30 11.82
CA ALA A 142 -17.12 -5.16 12.92
C ALA A 142 -15.87 -5.99 12.58
N THR A 143 -15.00 -6.21 13.57
CA THR A 143 -13.88 -7.14 13.46
C THR A 143 -14.31 -8.58 13.78
N LEU A 144 -13.50 -9.55 13.39
CA LEU A 144 -13.69 -10.95 13.78
C LEU A 144 -13.69 -11.14 15.29
N GLY A 145 -12.82 -10.42 16.02
CA GLY A 145 -12.79 -10.44 17.48
C GLY A 145 -14.11 -9.98 18.10
N GLN A 146 -14.69 -8.89 17.60
CA GLN A 146 -16.00 -8.41 18.04
C GLN A 146 -17.12 -9.44 17.73
N LEU A 147 -17.08 -10.04 16.54
CA LEU A 147 -18.01 -11.10 16.14
C LEU A 147 -17.92 -12.31 17.08
N TYR A 148 -16.72 -12.85 17.27
CA TYR A 148 -16.48 -14.02 18.11
C TYR A 148 -16.81 -13.76 19.58
N TYR A 149 -16.45 -12.58 20.11
CA TYR A 149 -16.80 -12.18 21.46
C TYR A 149 -18.32 -12.10 21.66
N ALA A 150 -19.06 -11.53 20.69
CA ALA A 150 -20.51 -11.46 20.74
C ALA A 150 -21.16 -12.85 20.72
N ILE A 151 -20.65 -13.78 19.90
CA ILE A 151 -21.11 -15.18 19.86
C ILE A 151 -20.87 -15.85 21.21
N ALA A 152 -19.64 -15.76 21.73
CA ALA A 152 -19.24 -16.41 22.98
C ALA A 152 -20.05 -15.92 24.19
N LYS A 153 -20.45 -14.64 24.20
CA LYS A 153 -21.37 -14.08 25.22
C LYS A 153 -22.77 -14.66 25.16
N LYS A 154 -23.21 -15.15 24.01
CA LYS A 154 -24.58 -15.68 23.79
C LYS A 154 -24.63 -17.20 23.87
N SER A 155 -23.58 -17.91 23.47
CA SER A 155 -23.56 -19.37 23.41
C SER A 155 -22.14 -19.93 23.52
N LYS A 156 -22.01 -21.07 24.21
CA LYS A 156 -20.76 -21.85 24.30
C LYS A 156 -20.63 -22.91 23.19
N VAL A 157 -21.72 -23.22 22.50
CA VAL A 157 -21.82 -24.31 21.50
C VAL A 157 -22.02 -23.79 20.08
N HIS A 158 -21.77 -22.51 19.86
CA HIS A 158 -21.89 -21.87 18.55
C HIS A 158 -20.58 -21.16 18.18
N ALA A 159 -20.25 -21.21 16.91
CA ALA A 159 -19.06 -20.60 16.33
C ALA A 159 -19.38 -20.00 14.95
N PHE A 160 -18.41 -19.31 14.36
CA PHE A 160 -18.45 -18.90 12.96
C PHE A 160 -17.11 -19.22 12.29
N PRO A 161 -17.10 -19.92 11.13
CA PRO A 161 -15.87 -20.35 10.47
C PRO A 161 -15.23 -19.20 9.68
N ALA A 162 -14.34 -18.45 10.32
CA ALA A 162 -13.52 -17.43 9.65
C ALA A 162 -12.08 -17.42 10.20
N GLY A 163 -11.31 -16.38 9.86
CA GLY A 163 -9.90 -16.27 10.22
C GLY A 163 -9.62 -16.18 11.72
N VAL A 164 -8.35 -16.32 12.09
CA VAL A 164 -7.92 -16.33 13.50
C VAL A 164 -7.49 -14.95 14.00
N CYS A 165 -7.00 -14.07 13.12
CA CYS A 165 -6.58 -12.71 13.48
C CYS A 165 -7.79 -11.83 13.85
N PHE A 166 -7.96 -11.57 15.15
CA PHE A 166 -9.15 -10.91 15.71
C PHE A 166 -9.38 -9.47 15.24
N SER A 167 -8.35 -8.74 14.79
CA SER A 167 -8.48 -7.36 14.29
C SER A 167 -8.89 -7.27 12.81
N VAL A 168 -9.03 -8.39 12.10
CA VAL A 168 -9.49 -8.41 10.70
C VAL A 168 -10.97 -8.04 10.62
N GLY A 169 -11.33 -7.17 9.68
CA GLY A 169 -12.71 -6.70 9.49
C GLY A 169 -13.58 -7.68 8.68
N THR A 170 -14.81 -7.90 9.14
CA THR A 170 -15.78 -8.82 8.51
C THR A 170 -16.13 -8.46 7.07
N GLY A 171 -16.14 -7.16 6.72
CA GLY A 171 -16.39 -6.72 5.33
C GLY A 171 -15.38 -7.26 4.33
N GLY A 172 -14.08 -7.14 4.64
CA GLY A 172 -13.01 -7.59 3.76
C GLY A 172 -12.92 -9.11 3.68
N ILE A 173 -12.73 -9.77 4.84
CA ILE A 173 -12.41 -11.19 4.91
C ILE A 173 -13.50 -12.08 4.31
N ILE A 174 -14.77 -11.82 4.62
CA ILE A 174 -15.91 -12.59 4.09
C ILE A 174 -16.04 -12.34 2.60
N SER A 175 -15.87 -11.09 2.14
CA SER A 175 -16.03 -10.79 0.71
C SER A 175 -14.95 -11.39 -0.20
N GLY A 176 -13.81 -11.78 0.37
CA GLY A 176 -12.74 -12.49 -0.32
C GLY A 176 -12.67 -13.99 -0.03
N GLY A 177 -13.64 -14.56 0.71
CA GLY A 177 -13.66 -15.97 1.09
C GLY A 177 -13.63 -16.14 2.60
N GLY A 178 -12.43 -16.14 3.19
CA GLY A 178 -12.21 -16.25 4.63
C GLY A 178 -11.81 -17.65 5.08
N LEU A 179 -10.53 -17.99 4.90
CA LEU A 179 -9.90 -19.20 5.45
C LEU A 179 -9.78 -19.13 6.98
N GLY A 180 -9.77 -20.30 7.62
CA GLY A 180 -9.56 -20.43 9.06
C GLY A 180 -9.65 -21.88 9.54
N ALA A 181 -9.42 -22.09 10.84
CA ALA A 181 -9.26 -23.42 11.44
C ALA A 181 -10.50 -24.33 11.31
N LEU A 182 -11.68 -23.75 11.10
CA LEU A 182 -12.94 -24.48 10.95
C LEU A 182 -13.28 -24.86 9.49
N MET A 183 -12.45 -24.47 8.52
CA MET A 183 -12.81 -24.57 7.10
C MET A 183 -12.96 -26.01 6.58
N ARG A 184 -12.22 -26.97 7.16
CA ARG A 184 -12.33 -28.38 6.78
C ARG A 184 -13.65 -29.01 7.19
N LYS A 185 -14.34 -28.45 8.20
CA LYS A 185 -15.64 -28.93 8.66
C LYS A 185 -16.81 -28.12 8.11
N PHE A 186 -16.65 -26.81 8.00
CA PHE A 186 -17.76 -25.91 7.69
C PHE A 186 -17.57 -25.05 6.42
N GLY A 187 -16.45 -25.19 5.71
CA GLY A 187 -16.12 -24.34 4.57
C GLY A 187 -15.65 -22.94 4.98
N LEU A 188 -15.57 -22.03 4.01
CA LEU A 188 -15.12 -20.66 4.22
C LEU A 188 -16.16 -19.81 4.96
N ALA A 189 -15.75 -18.65 5.45
CA ALA A 189 -16.67 -17.64 5.99
C ALA A 189 -17.74 -17.26 4.95
N ALA A 190 -17.35 -17.10 3.68
CA ALA A 190 -18.22 -16.80 2.55
C ALA A 190 -19.22 -17.92 2.22
N ASP A 191 -18.87 -19.18 2.47
CA ASP A 191 -19.76 -20.33 2.25
C ASP A 191 -20.93 -20.32 3.27
N ASN A 192 -20.76 -19.62 4.39
CA ASN A 192 -21.71 -19.53 5.50
C ASN A 192 -22.51 -18.21 5.49
N VAL A 193 -22.58 -17.52 4.35
CA VAL A 193 -23.38 -16.29 4.19
C VAL A 193 -24.78 -16.61 3.66
N LEU A 194 -25.80 -16.21 4.42
CA LEU A 194 -27.23 -16.39 4.14
C LEU A 194 -27.90 -15.15 3.56
N ASP A 195 -27.30 -13.97 3.68
CA ASP A 195 -27.81 -12.73 3.10
C ASP A 195 -26.74 -11.63 3.20
N ALA A 196 -26.94 -10.52 2.51
CA ALA A 196 -26.13 -9.33 2.66
C ALA A 196 -26.97 -8.07 2.39
N ARG A 197 -26.54 -6.95 2.98
CA ARG A 197 -27.01 -5.62 2.61
C ARG A 197 -25.89 -4.90 1.89
N VAL A 198 -26.13 -4.43 0.67
CA VAL A 198 -25.11 -3.81 -0.19
C VAL A 198 -25.65 -2.50 -0.74
N MET A 199 -24.86 -1.44 -0.65
CA MET A 199 -25.14 -0.17 -1.32
C MET A 199 -24.45 -0.12 -2.68
N ASP A 200 -25.24 0.05 -3.75
CA ASP A 200 -24.76 0.11 -5.13
C ASP A 200 -24.15 1.47 -5.52
N VAL A 201 -23.72 1.57 -6.79
CA VAL A 201 -23.09 2.79 -7.36
C VAL A 201 -24.04 4.00 -7.47
N ASN A 202 -25.33 3.81 -7.21
CA ASN A 202 -26.35 4.84 -7.20
C ASN A 202 -26.85 5.13 -5.76
N GLY A 203 -26.24 4.51 -4.76
CA GLY A 203 -26.59 4.70 -3.35
C GLY A 203 -27.87 3.98 -2.93
N LYS A 204 -28.34 3.00 -3.70
CA LYS A 204 -29.49 2.16 -3.33
C LYS A 204 -29.02 0.97 -2.50
N ILE A 205 -29.69 0.72 -1.38
CA ILE A 205 -29.46 -0.48 -0.57
C ILE A 205 -30.22 -1.65 -1.19
N LEU A 206 -29.50 -2.74 -1.42
CA LEU A 206 -29.98 -4.03 -1.89
C LEU A 206 -29.82 -5.05 -0.75
N ASP A 207 -30.81 -5.91 -0.53
CA ASP A 207 -30.80 -7.04 0.42
C ASP A 207 -30.75 -8.38 -0.35
N ARG A 208 -31.32 -9.48 0.17
CA ARG A 208 -31.45 -10.76 -0.55
C ARG A 208 -32.12 -10.63 -1.91
N LYS A 209 -32.95 -9.60 -2.14
CA LYS A 209 -33.55 -9.31 -3.45
C LYS A 209 -32.55 -8.72 -4.45
N MET A 210 -31.27 -8.56 -4.08
CA MET A 210 -30.20 -8.39 -5.05
C MET A 210 -30.20 -9.58 -6.00
N ASN A 211 -29.86 -9.35 -7.27
CA ASN A 211 -29.72 -10.43 -8.24
C ASN A 211 -28.72 -11.50 -7.69
N GLU A 212 -29.06 -12.78 -7.82
CA GLU A 212 -28.21 -13.93 -7.44
C GLU A 212 -26.77 -13.83 -7.98
N ASP A 213 -26.58 -13.21 -9.15
CA ASP A 213 -25.26 -12.92 -9.72
C ASP A 213 -24.43 -11.99 -8.81
N LEU A 214 -25.03 -10.94 -8.25
CA LEU A 214 -24.34 -10.03 -7.33
C LEU A 214 -24.11 -10.70 -5.98
N PHE A 215 -25.11 -11.42 -5.47
CA PHE A 215 -24.98 -12.16 -4.21
C PHE A 215 -23.88 -13.22 -4.28
N TRP A 216 -23.75 -13.90 -5.43
CA TRP A 216 -22.62 -14.78 -5.71
C TRP A 216 -21.29 -14.01 -5.73
N ALA A 217 -21.20 -12.90 -6.49
CA ALA A 217 -19.96 -12.17 -6.69
C ALA A 217 -19.34 -11.60 -5.40
N ILE A 218 -20.17 -11.13 -4.46
CA ILE A 218 -19.68 -10.55 -3.20
C ILE A 218 -19.20 -11.60 -2.19
N ARG A 219 -19.50 -12.88 -2.37
CA ARG A 219 -19.11 -13.98 -1.47
C ARG A 219 -17.80 -14.63 -1.89
N GLY A 220 -16.77 -13.84 -2.18
CA GLY A 220 -15.45 -14.35 -2.56
C GLY A 220 -14.75 -13.55 -3.65
N GLY A 221 -15.48 -12.72 -4.42
CA GLY A 221 -14.93 -11.95 -5.54
C GLY A 221 -14.24 -10.63 -5.16
N GLY A 222 -14.15 -10.32 -3.88
CA GLY A 222 -13.64 -9.04 -3.37
C GLY A 222 -14.69 -7.93 -3.45
N GLY A 223 -15.38 -7.69 -2.34
CA GLY A 223 -16.56 -6.84 -2.27
C GLY A 223 -16.37 -5.41 -2.78
N ALA A 224 -15.16 -4.86 -2.62
CA ALA A 224 -14.80 -3.51 -3.05
C ALA A 224 -14.89 -3.31 -4.58
N SER A 225 -15.04 -4.37 -5.39
CA SER A 225 -15.29 -4.26 -6.83
C SER A 225 -16.76 -4.03 -7.18
N PHE A 226 -17.70 -4.31 -6.27
CA PHE A 226 -19.13 -4.44 -6.61
C PHE A 226 -20.04 -3.43 -5.89
N GLY A 227 -19.60 -2.89 -4.76
CA GLY A 227 -20.38 -1.94 -3.96
C GLY A 227 -19.86 -1.80 -2.54
N VAL A 228 -20.60 -1.07 -1.71
CA VAL A 228 -20.33 -0.96 -0.28
C VAL A 228 -21.19 -1.98 0.46
N ILE A 229 -20.60 -3.08 0.90
CA ILE A 229 -21.31 -4.08 1.71
C ILE A 229 -21.49 -3.49 3.12
N LEU A 230 -22.73 -3.38 3.57
CA LEU A 230 -23.14 -2.77 4.83
C LEU A 230 -23.21 -3.80 5.96
N ALA A 231 -23.78 -4.97 5.67
CA ALA A 231 -23.95 -6.04 6.64
C ALA A 231 -24.05 -7.42 5.98
N TRP A 232 -23.68 -8.45 6.72
CA TRP A 232 -23.86 -9.85 6.36
C TRP A 232 -24.90 -10.50 7.27
N LYS A 233 -25.75 -11.35 6.71
CA LYS A 233 -26.47 -12.38 7.48
C LYS A 233 -25.68 -13.67 7.36
N LEU A 234 -25.26 -14.22 8.48
CA LEU A 234 -24.38 -15.37 8.58
C LEU A 234 -25.10 -16.54 9.22
N ASN A 235 -24.74 -17.75 8.82
CA ASN A 235 -25.11 -18.98 9.48
C ASN A 235 -24.15 -19.24 10.66
N LEU A 236 -24.68 -19.46 11.86
CA LEU A 236 -23.92 -20.01 12.97
C LEU A 236 -23.69 -21.50 12.73
N VAL A 237 -22.53 -21.99 13.18
CA VAL A 237 -22.25 -23.43 13.16
C VAL A 237 -22.16 -23.95 14.58
N ARG A 238 -22.64 -25.16 14.81
CA ARG A 238 -22.56 -25.81 16.13
C ARG A 238 -21.17 -26.40 16.35
N VAL A 239 -20.62 -26.15 17.54
CA VAL A 239 -19.38 -26.74 18.03
C VAL A 239 -19.63 -27.39 19.39
N PRO A 240 -18.85 -28.42 19.77
CA PRO A 240 -18.94 -28.95 21.13
C PRO A 240 -18.58 -27.86 22.16
N GLU A 241 -19.06 -27.99 23.40
CA GLU A 241 -18.75 -27.02 24.46
C GLU A 241 -17.24 -26.89 24.71
N LYS A 242 -16.49 -27.96 24.43
CA LYS A 242 -15.03 -28.00 24.51
C LYS A 242 -14.42 -28.51 23.20
N VAL A 243 -13.31 -27.91 22.82
CA VAL A 243 -12.46 -28.32 21.70
C VAL A 243 -11.04 -28.51 22.21
N THR A 244 -10.20 -29.20 21.45
CA THR A 244 -8.80 -29.42 21.79
C THR A 244 -7.91 -28.63 20.84
N VAL A 245 -6.98 -27.85 21.41
CA VAL A 245 -5.90 -27.19 20.67
C VAL A 245 -4.56 -27.75 21.10
N PHE A 246 -3.61 -27.81 20.17
CA PHE A 246 -2.28 -28.32 20.46
C PHE A 246 -1.23 -27.68 19.55
N THR A 247 0.01 -27.68 20.01
CA THR A 247 1.21 -27.31 19.22
C THR A 247 2.28 -28.36 19.48
N ILE A 248 2.94 -28.81 18.42
CA ILE A 248 4.10 -29.69 18.50
C ILE A 248 5.22 -28.98 17.75
N ARG A 249 6.31 -28.68 18.45
CA ARG A 249 7.48 -27.99 17.89
C ARG A 249 8.56 -29.00 17.54
N ARG A 250 9.13 -28.91 16.35
CA ARG A 250 10.23 -29.77 15.87
C ARG A 250 11.20 -28.93 15.06
N GLU A 251 12.48 -29.23 15.16
CA GLU A 251 13.47 -28.71 14.21
C GLU A 251 13.21 -29.32 12.83
N LEU A 252 13.35 -28.52 11.78
CA LEU A 252 13.12 -28.99 10.41
C LEU A 252 14.21 -29.97 9.97
N GLU A 253 15.46 -29.70 10.36
CA GLU A 253 16.62 -30.55 10.09
C GLU A 253 16.41 -31.94 10.70
N GLY A 254 16.55 -32.99 9.88
CA GLY A 254 16.30 -34.38 10.29
C GLY A 254 14.82 -34.80 10.44
N ASN A 255 13.85 -33.86 10.38
CA ASN A 255 12.42 -34.17 10.53
C ASN A 255 11.58 -33.88 9.27
N LEU A 256 12.19 -33.68 8.10
CA LEU A 256 11.46 -33.54 6.82
C LEU A 256 10.47 -34.68 6.57
N THR A 257 10.75 -35.89 7.06
CA THR A 257 9.84 -37.04 7.01
C THR A 257 8.48 -36.76 7.66
N LEU A 258 8.44 -36.00 8.77
CA LEU A 258 7.21 -35.62 9.44
C LEU A 258 6.40 -34.61 8.62
N LEU A 259 7.08 -33.59 8.05
CA LEU A 259 6.43 -32.58 7.21
C LEU A 259 5.90 -33.21 5.92
N ARG A 260 6.68 -34.08 5.27
CA ARG A 260 6.22 -34.85 4.11
C ARG A 260 5.04 -35.76 4.47
N LYS A 261 5.05 -36.40 5.64
CA LYS A 261 3.90 -37.17 6.12
C LYS A 261 2.68 -36.26 6.26
N TRP A 262 2.83 -35.07 6.84
CA TRP A 262 1.77 -34.08 6.95
C TRP A 262 1.23 -33.68 5.57
N GLU A 263 2.08 -33.37 4.59
CA GLU A 263 1.65 -33.01 3.23
C GLU A 263 0.76 -34.09 2.59
N ASN A 264 1.11 -35.36 2.84
CA ASN A 264 0.39 -36.51 2.28
C ASN A 264 -0.96 -36.79 2.96
N ILE A 265 -1.09 -36.53 4.27
CA ILE A 265 -2.27 -37.00 5.02
C ILE A 265 -3.16 -35.87 5.54
N ALA A 266 -2.66 -34.65 5.70
CA ALA A 266 -3.38 -33.59 6.43
C ALA A 266 -4.73 -33.23 5.78
N HIS A 267 -4.81 -33.27 4.46
CA HIS A 267 -6.04 -33.05 3.71
C HIS A 267 -7.05 -34.21 3.84
N GLN A 268 -6.60 -35.41 4.19
CA GLN A 268 -7.42 -36.63 4.32
C GLN A 268 -7.85 -36.92 5.77
N LEU A 269 -7.33 -36.17 6.74
CA LEU A 269 -7.71 -36.33 8.14
C LEU A 269 -9.23 -36.13 8.33
N PRO A 270 -9.85 -36.68 9.39
CA PRO A 270 -11.25 -36.41 9.70
C PRO A 270 -11.55 -34.91 9.70
N GLU A 271 -12.74 -34.50 9.26
CA GLU A 271 -13.10 -33.08 9.10
C GLU A 271 -13.04 -32.28 10.41
N ASP A 272 -13.17 -32.96 11.55
CA ASP A 272 -13.05 -32.40 12.90
C ASP A 272 -11.62 -32.01 13.28
N LEU A 273 -10.62 -32.49 12.54
CA LEU A 273 -9.20 -32.26 12.84
C LEU A 273 -8.60 -31.27 11.84
N PHE A 274 -8.10 -30.15 12.36
CA PHE A 274 -7.34 -29.16 11.60
C PHE A 274 -5.91 -29.08 12.12
N VAL A 275 -4.93 -29.38 11.27
CA VAL A 275 -3.51 -29.35 11.61
C VAL A 275 -2.80 -28.41 10.64
N ARG A 276 -2.58 -27.16 11.03
CA ARG A 276 -1.75 -26.22 10.26
C ARG A 276 -0.27 -26.44 10.57
N ALA A 277 0.60 -26.31 9.58
CA ALA A 277 2.05 -26.34 9.78
C ALA A 277 2.65 -24.93 9.66
N PHE A 278 3.69 -24.66 10.45
CA PHE A 278 4.48 -23.43 10.41
C PHE A 278 5.92 -23.82 10.15
N VAL A 279 6.50 -23.26 9.09
CA VAL A 279 7.95 -23.27 8.89
C VAL A 279 8.42 -21.83 9.06
N GLN A 280 9.22 -21.61 10.09
CA GLN A 280 9.82 -20.32 10.40
C GLN A 280 11.21 -20.56 10.95
N LYS A 281 12.09 -19.57 10.88
CA LYS A 281 13.32 -19.60 11.65
C LYS A 281 12.99 -19.43 13.13
N GLY A 282 13.49 -20.34 13.96
CA GLY A 282 13.54 -20.25 15.40
C GLY A 282 14.89 -20.78 15.86
N GLY A 283 15.50 -20.15 16.84
CA GLY A 283 16.71 -20.64 17.49
C GLY A 283 16.34 -21.13 18.88
N GLN A 284 16.69 -22.37 19.19
CA GLN A 284 16.67 -22.89 20.55
C GLN A 284 18.12 -23.21 20.91
N TYR A 285 18.57 -22.71 22.05
CA TYR A 285 19.85 -23.08 22.62
C TYR A 285 19.63 -23.74 23.96
N ILE A 286 20.11 -24.97 24.08
CA ILE A 286 19.98 -25.75 25.31
C ILE A 286 21.24 -25.47 26.14
N GLY A 287 21.23 -24.35 26.84
CA GLY A 287 22.32 -23.89 27.70
C GLY A 287 22.07 -22.48 28.25
N PRO A 288 22.91 -21.99 29.18
CA PRO A 288 22.78 -20.65 29.73
C PRO A 288 22.91 -19.57 28.65
N VAL A 289 22.17 -18.48 28.80
CA VAL A 289 22.16 -17.36 27.82
C VAL A 289 23.57 -16.79 27.56
N ASP A 290 24.46 -16.85 28.55
CA ASP A 290 25.83 -16.35 28.42
C ASP A 290 26.67 -17.22 27.46
N GLU A 291 26.42 -18.54 27.45
CA GLU A 291 27.07 -19.47 26.52
C GLU A 291 26.47 -19.36 25.11
N LEU A 292 25.14 -19.14 25.00
CA LEU A 292 24.49 -18.81 23.73
C LEU A 292 25.11 -17.56 23.11
N ILE A 293 25.19 -16.48 23.89
CA ILE A 293 25.75 -15.21 23.45
C ILE A 293 27.21 -15.38 23.02
N SER A 294 28.01 -16.16 23.76
CA SER A 294 29.39 -16.45 23.36
C SER A 294 29.47 -17.23 22.03
N LEU A 295 28.61 -18.22 21.83
CA LEU A 295 28.57 -19.02 20.59
C LEU A 295 28.03 -18.22 19.41
N LEU A 296 26.97 -17.43 19.60
CA LEU A 296 26.47 -16.54 18.56
C LEU A 296 27.49 -15.45 18.24
N ASN A 297 28.20 -14.89 19.22
CA ASN A 297 29.29 -13.95 18.93
C ASN A 297 30.45 -14.61 18.18
N GLN A 298 30.67 -15.91 18.37
CA GLN A 298 31.71 -16.65 17.68
C GLN A 298 31.33 -17.02 16.23
N TYR A 299 30.09 -17.45 16.01
CA TYR A 299 29.64 -18.01 14.72
C TYR A 299 28.78 -17.06 13.89
N PHE A 300 28.09 -16.11 14.55
CA PHE A 300 27.13 -15.16 13.98
C PHE A 300 27.18 -13.79 14.69
N PRO A 301 28.35 -13.13 14.80
CA PRO A 301 28.51 -11.87 15.54
C PRO A 301 27.58 -10.74 15.06
N GLU A 302 27.08 -10.83 13.82
CA GLU A 302 26.11 -9.93 13.23
C GLU A 302 24.75 -9.93 13.96
N PHE A 303 24.41 -10.97 14.72
CA PHE A 303 23.15 -11.01 15.47
C PHE A 303 23.14 -10.08 16.68
N ASN A 304 24.33 -9.64 17.15
CA ASN A 304 24.52 -8.68 18.24
C ASN A 304 23.52 -8.86 19.41
N LEU A 305 23.31 -10.11 19.80
CA LEU A 305 22.36 -10.49 20.84
C LEU A 305 22.97 -10.15 22.20
N GLU A 306 22.40 -9.16 22.89
CA GLU A 306 22.82 -8.83 24.25
C GLU A 306 21.93 -9.54 25.27
N ARG A 307 22.45 -9.75 26.48
CA ARG A 307 21.71 -10.42 27.56
C ARG A 307 20.35 -9.77 27.85
N LYS A 308 20.27 -8.44 27.71
CA LYS A 308 19.03 -7.66 27.91
C LYS A 308 17.93 -7.99 26.88
N ASP A 309 18.30 -8.50 25.71
CA ASP A 309 17.36 -8.83 24.63
C ASP A 309 16.63 -10.17 24.88
N CYS A 310 17.20 -11.01 25.75
CA CYS A 310 16.72 -12.35 26.06
C CYS A 310 15.70 -12.41 27.21
N PHE A 311 15.44 -11.29 27.89
CA PHE A 311 14.54 -11.21 29.06
C PHE A 311 13.38 -10.22 28.85
N LYS A 312 12.76 -10.23 27.67
CA LYS A 312 11.48 -9.53 27.47
C LYS A 312 10.37 -10.33 28.15
N GLU A 313 9.72 -9.72 29.15
CA GLU A 313 8.63 -10.32 29.91
C GLU A 313 7.42 -10.62 29.01
N ASN A 314 7.07 -11.90 28.95
CA ASN A 314 5.91 -12.55 28.32
C ASN A 314 6.06 -13.00 26.85
N ILE A 315 6.28 -14.31 26.66
CA ILE A 315 5.26 -15.34 26.36
C ILE A 315 5.99 -16.68 26.42
N THR A 316 5.48 -17.65 27.17
CA THR A 316 6.02 -19.01 27.28
C THR A 316 5.94 -19.72 25.93
N ALA A 317 7.02 -19.67 25.14
CA ALA A 317 7.14 -20.31 23.83
C ALA A 317 7.92 -21.65 23.89
N ASP A 318 8.38 -22.05 25.07
CA ASP A 318 9.46 -23.02 25.25
C ASP A 318 9.01 -24.49 25.42
N ALA A 319 7.70 -24.77 25.40
CA ALA A 319 7.21 -26.13 25.50
C ALA A 319 7.31 -26.86 24.16
N GLU A 320 8.02 -28.00 24.12
CA GLU A 320 8.14 -28.86 22.92
C GLU A 320 6.75 -29.33 22.42
N LYS A 321 5.80 -29.51 23.34
CA LYS A 321 4.43 -29.94 23.10
C LYS A 321 3.48 -29.19 24.03
N GLU A 322 2.35 -28.76 23.49
CA GLU A 322 1.25 -28.14 24.22
C GLU A 322 -0.06 -28.79 23.80
N CYS A 323 -0.99 -28.99 24.75
CA CYS A 323 -2.32 -29.47 24.47
C CYS A 323 -3.29 -28.91 25.52
N PHE A 324 -4.38 -28.30 25.08
CA PHE A 324 -5.39 -27.73 25.97
C PHE A 324 -6.78 -28.11 25.49
N GLU A 325 -7.61 -28.60 26.41
CA GLU A 325 -9.05 -28.75 26.19
C GLU A 325 -9.75 -27.46 26.69
N VAL A 326 -10.37 -26.71 25.78
CA VAL A 326 -10.89 -25.36 26.06
C VAL A 326 -12.19 -25.10 25.31
N PRO A 327 -13.04 -24.15 25.74
CA PRO A 327 -14.16 -23.69 24.92
C PRO A 327 -13.66 -23.13 23.59
N TRP A 328 -14.46 -23.26 22.51
CA TRP A 328 -14.06 -22.83 21.17
C TRP A 328 -13.51 -21.39 21.13
N ILE A 329 -14.13 -20.44 21.84
CA ILE A 329 -13.64 -19.05 21.85
C ILE A 329 -12.21 -18.92 22.37
N ARG A 330 -11.78 -19.79 23.29
CA ARG A 330 -10.40 -19.80 23.82
C ARG A 330 -9.42 -20.39 22.81
N SER A 331 -9.87 -21.28 21.93
CA SER A 331 -9.04 -21.75 20.81
C SER A 331 -8.67 -20.61 19.85
N VAL A 332 -9.52 -19.60 19.70
CA VAL A 332 -9.23 -18.41 18.88
C VAL A 332 -8.04 -17.62 19.45
N LEU A 333 -7.97 -17.49 20.79
CA LEU A 333 -6.81 -16.90 21.47
C LEU A 333 -5.55 -17.73 21.21
N TYR A 334 -5.65 -19.05 21.35
CA TYR A 334 -4.56 -19.97 21.09
C TYR A 334 -3.98 -19.82 19.68
N PHE A 335 -4.84 -19.81 18.65
CA PHE A 335 -4.41 -19.64 17.25
C PHE A 335 -3.81 -18.25 16.96
N SER A 336 -4.08 -17.27 17.82
CA SER A 336 -3.49 -15.92 17.79
C SER A 336 -2.24 -15.79 18.66
N TRP A 337 -1.65 -16.92 19.11
CA TRP A 337 -0.47 -16.97 19.98
C TRP A 337 -0.67 -16.27 21.33
N ARG A 338 -1.90 -16.23 21.84
CA ARG A 338 -2.26 -15.75 23.18
C ARG A 338 -2.50 -16.93 24.12
N ASN A 339 -2.39 -16.68 25.43
CA ASN A 339 -2.70 -17.73 26.40
C ASN A 339 -4.23 -17.99 26.36
N PRO A 340 -4.70 -19.24 26.26
CA PRO A 340 -6.13 -19.55 26.30
C PRO A 340 -6.85 -18.99 27.54
N ASN A 341 -6.14 -18.73 28.63
CA ASN A 341 -6.68 -18.19 29.88
C ASN A 341 -6.77 -16.65 29.90
N ASP A 342 -6.21 -15.94 28.91
CA ASP A 342 -6.27 -14.48 28.83
C ASP A 342 -7.71 -13.97 28.83
N SER A 343 -7.94 -12.75 29.29
CA SER A 343 -9.26 -12.11 29.25
C SER A 343 -9.79 -12.06 27.81
N LEU A 344 -11.08 -12.39 27.61
CA LEU A 344 -11.71 -12.38 26.28
C LEU A 344 -11.82 -10.96 25.70
N GLU A 345 -11.72 -9.93 26.55
CA GLU A 345 -11.73 -8.52 26.18
C GLU A 345 -10.59 -8.17 25.22
N VAL A 346 -9.49 -8.95 25.19
CA VAL A 346 -8.40 -8.80 24.21
C VAL A 346 -8.91 -8.87 22.76
N LEU A 347 -10.00 -9.61 22.50
CA LEU A 347 -10.64 -9.71 21.19
C LEU A 347 -11.30 -8.39 20.74
N LEU A 348 -11.56 -7.48 21.69
CA LEU A 348 -12.17 -6.18 21.44
C LEU A 348 -11.14 -5.06 21.27
N GLU A 349 -9.85 -5.35 21.49
CA GLU A 349 -8.80 -4.34 21.45
C GLU A 349 -8.67 -3.69 20.07
N LYS A 350 -8.63 -2.35 20.10
CA LYS A 350 -8.35 -1.51 18.93
C LYS A 350 -6.99 -0.84 19.06
N SER A 351 -5.97 -1.58 19.49
CA SER A 351 -4.62 -1.03 19.63
C SER A 351 -3.97 -0.76 18.27
N ILE A 352 -3.23 0.35 18.22
CA ILE A 352 -2.22 0.63 17.19
C ILE A 352 -0.93 0.00 17.73
N PRO A 353 -0.32 -0.97 17.04
CA PRO A 353 0.94 -1.55 17.49
C PRO A 353 1.99 -0.44 17.66
N THR A 354 2.59 -0.36 18.86
CA THR A 354 3.69 0.58 19.15
C THR A 354 4.95 0.21 18.36
N HIS A 355 5.15 -1.09 18.15
CA HIS A 355 6.19 -1.63 17.29
C HIS A 355 5.67 -1.83 15.85
N LYS A 356 6.32 -1.20 14.88
CA LYS A 356 5.96 -1.32 13.45
C LYS A 356 6.60 -2.58 12.87
N ASN A 357 5.77 -3.57 12.54
CA ASN A 357 6.22 -4.78 11.86
C ASN A 357 5.87 -4.68 10.36
N TYR A 358 6.83 -4.28 9.54
CA TYR A 358 6.67 -4.18 8.09
C TYR A 358 6.63 -5.57 7.48
N ASN A 359 5.78 -5.78 6.47
CA ASN A 359 5.65 -7.10 5.89
C ASN A 359 5.25 -7.12 4.42
N LYS A 360 5.60 -8.23 3.79
CA LYS A 360 5.16 -8.63 2.46
C LYS A 360 4.76 -10.10 2.50
N GLY A 361 3.58 -10.40 1.96
CA GLY A 361 3.09 -11.76 1.78
C GLY A 361 2.65 -12.03 0.35
N THR A 362 2.57 -13.31 0.03
CA THR A 362 1.95 -13.89 -1.17
C THR A 362 1.49 -15.32 -0.88
N SER A 363 0.90 -16.02 -1.83
CA SER A 363 0.36 -17.37 -1.60
C SER A 363 0.37 -18.27 -2.82
N ASP A 364 0.36 -19.57 -2.57
CA ASP A 364 0.18 -20.62 -3.56
C ASP A 364 -0.78 -21.71 -3.06
N PHE A 365 -1.27 -22.52 -3.99
CA PHE A 365 -1.95 -23.78 -3.68
C PHE A 365 -1.11 -24.95 -4.13
N VAL A 366 -1.04 -26.00 -3.32
CA VAL A 366 -0.30 -27.23 -3.64
C VAL A 366 -1.27 -28.35 -3.98
N LYS A 367 -0.97 -29.09 -5.07
CA LYS A 367 -1.80 -30.22 -5.54
C LYS A 367 -1.13 -31.58 -5.36
N THR A 368 0.19 -31.60 -5.23
CA THR A 368 1.03 -32.78 -5.00
C THR A 368 2.10 -32.42 -3.98
N PRO A 369 2.48 -33.32 -3.05
CA PRO A 369 3.49 -33.02 -2.05
C PRO A 369 4.80 -32.50 -2.66
N ILE A 370 5.45 -31.55 -1.99
CA ILE A 370 6.72 -30.97 -2.41
C ILE A 370 7.81 -32.06 -2.30
N PRO A 371 8.59 -32.32 -3.36
CA PRO A 371 9.67 -33.29 -3.31
C PRO A 371 10.83 -32.77 -2.46
N GLU A 372 11.75 -33.65 -2.10
CA GLU A 372 12.91 -33.35 -1.26
C GLU A 372 13.77 -32.21 -1.84
N SER A 373 14.00 -32.20 -3.14
CA SER A 373 14.71 -31.10 -3.83
C SER A 373 14.02 -29.74 -3.67
N GLY A 374 12.69 -29.71 -3.53
CA GLY A 374 11.95 -28.49 -3.23
C GLY A 374 12.19 -28.02 -1.80
N TRP A 375 12.23 -28.94 -0.84
CA TRP A 375 12.54 -28.64 0.56
C TRP A 375 13.99 -28.20 0.76
N GLU A 376 14.97 -28.83 0.10
CA GLU A 376 16.37 -28.39 0.11
C GLU A 376 16.53 -26.96 -0.40
N MET A 377 15.80 -26.60 -1.47
CA MET A 377 15.76 -25.25 -2.00
C MET A 377 15.14 -24.27 -0.99
N ILE A 378 14.01 -24.63 -0.37
CA ILE A 378 13.35 -23.80 0.64
C ILE A 378 14.29 -23.56 1.82
N GLU A 379 14.93 -24.60 2.36
CA GLU A 379 15.89 -24.50 3.46
C GLU A 379 17.05 -23.56 3.13
N LYS A 380 17.62 -23.70 1.93
CA LYS A 380 18.69 -22.81 1.45
C LYS A 380 18.24 -21.35 1.44
N LEU A 381 17.07 -21.05 0.88
CA LEU A 381 16.56 -19.67 0.83
C LEU A 381 16.17 -19.15 2.22
N PHE A 382 15.63 -20.00 3.08
CA PHE A 382 15.31 -19.63 4.46
C PHE A 382 16.58 -19.24 5.22
N ARG A 383 17.71 -19.93 5.00
CA ARG A 383 19.01 -19.55 5.60
C ARG A 383 19.44 -18.13 5.21
N GLU A 384 19.08 -17.62 4.03
CA GLU A 384 19.43 -16.28 3.54
C GLU A 384 18.61 -15.12 4.16
N GLU A 385 17.50 -15.39 4.85
CA GLU A 385 16.58 -14.36 5.39
C GLU A 385 16.42 -14.50 6.91
N GLU A 386 16.27 -13.39 7.63
CA GLU A 386 16.22 -13.38 9.11
C GLU A 386 14.85 -13.82 9.64
N ARG A 387 13.77 -13.31 9.02
CA ARG A 387 12.39 -13.56 9.47
C ARG A 387 11.48 -14.11 8.36
N PRO A 388 11.86 -15.22 7.71
CA PRO A 388 11.01 -15.90 6.75
C PRO A 388 9.95 -16.73 7.47
N GLN A 389 8.74 -16.76 6.92
CA GLN A 389 7.67 -17.64 7.39
C GLN A 389 6.92 -18.25 6.20
N MET A 390 6.60 -19.54 6.33
CA MET A 390 5.65 -20.26 5.50
C MET A 390 4.58 -20.89 6.38
N VAL A 391 3.32 -20.59 6.10
CA VAL A 391 2.16 -21.17 6.79
C VAL A 391 1.42 -22.08 5.83
N PHE A 392 1.15 -23.31 6.27
CA PHE A 392 0.49 -24.32 5.47
C PHE A 392 -0.86 -24.66 6.11
N GLU A 393 -1.96 -24.41 5.40
CA GLU A 393 -3.30 -24.72 5.88
C GLU A 393 -3.93 -25.86 5.05
N PRO A 394 -4.31 -26.98 5.68
CA PRO A 394 -4.80 -28.16 4.98
C PRO A 394 -6.22 -27.98 4.45
N PHE A 395 -6.46 -28.43 3.22
CA PHE A 395 -7.77 -28.48 2.59
C PHE A 395 -8.43 -29.85 2.86
N GLY A 396 -9.28 -30.35 1.97
CA GLY A 396 -10.07 -31.56 2.23
C GLY A 396 -11.32 -31.32 3.08
N GLY A 397 -11.94 -32.40 3.54
CA GLY A 397 -13.24 -32.35 4.23
C GLY A 397 -14.27 -31.58 3.40
N LYS A 398 -15.00 -30.65 4.05
CA LYS A 398 -16.00 -29.77 3.45
C LYS A 398 -15.50 -28.99 2.24
N MET A 399 -14.22 -28.62 2.21
CA MET A 399 -13.63 -27.90 1.07
C MET A 399 -13.60 -28.73 -0.22
N TYR A 400 -13.70 -30.07 -0.14
CA TYR A 400 -13.77 -30.96 -1.30
C TYR A 400 -15.20 -31.26 -1.76
N GLU A 401 -16.19 -31.00 -0.90
CA GLU A 401 -17.61 -31.19 -1.21
C GLU A 401 -18.18 -30.02 -2.01
N ILE A 402 -17.68 -28.81 -1.75
CA ILE A 402 -18.16 -27.58 -2.39
C ILE A 402 -17.56 -27.46 -3.80
N SER A 403 -18.42 -27.17 -4.79
CA SER A 403 -18.01 -26.95 -6.18
C SER A 403 -17.09 -25.73 -6.35
N GLU A 404 -16.16 -25.78 -7.30
CA GLU A 404 -15.27 -24.66 -7.63
C GLU A 404 -16.03 -23.40 -8.09
N SER A 405 -17.28 -23.52 -8.55
CA SER A 405 -18.09 -22.40 -9.04
C SER A 405 -19.21 -21.99 -8.07
N GLU A 406 -19.35 -22.67 -6.93
CA GLU A 406 -20.43 -22.40 -5.95
C GLU A 406 -20.40 -20.95 -5.46
N ILE A 407 -19.20 -20.46 -5.20
CA ILE A 407 -18.87 -19.05 -4.97
C ILE A 407 -17.63 -18.68 -5.80
N PRO A 408 -17.25 -17.40 -5.91
CA PRO A 408 -16.11 -17.00 -6.74
C PRO A 408 -14.77 -17.64 -6.36
N PHE A 409 -14.59 -17.99 -5.08
CA PHE A 409 -13.40 -18.71 -4.60
C PHE A 409 -13.37 -20.13 -5.20
N PRO A 410 -12.39 -20.45 -6.07
CA PRO A 410 -12.44 -21.66 -6.87
C PRO A 410 -11.60 -22.82 -6.33
N HIS A 411 -10.78 -22.59 -5.30
CA HIS A 411 -9.75 -23.55 -4.88
C HIS A 411 -10.38 -24.63 -3.99
N ARG A 412 -10.98 -25.65 -4.60
CA ARG A 412 -11.71 -26.72 -3.86
C ARG A 412 -10.98 -28.06 -3.98
N LYS A 413 -11.70 -29.13 -4.33
CA LYS A 413 -11.17 -30.47 -4.56
C LYS A 413 -9.95 -30.46 -5.48
N GLY A 414 -8.91 -31.19 -5.09
CA GLY A 414 -7.63 -31.29 -5.82
C GLY A 414 -6.52 -30.37 -5.33
N ASN A 415 -6.78 -29.48 -4.36
CA ASN A 415 -5.74 -28.78 -3.61
C ASN A 415 -5.52 -29.49 -2.27
N LEU A 416 -4.29 -29.86 -1.95
CA LEU A 416 -3.95 -30.52 -0.68
C LEU A 416 -3.93 -29.49 0.46
N TYR A 417 -3.31 -28.35 0.22
CA TYR A 417 -3.18 -27.25 1.17
C TYR A 417 -2.87 -25.94 0.44
N THR A 418 -3.06 -24.81 1.13
CA THR A 418 -2.54 -23.51 0.70
C THR A 418 -1.23 -23.20 1.43
N ILE A 419 -0.33 -22.50 0.77
CA ILE A 419 0.87 -21.90 1.37
C ILE A 419 0.67 -20.40 1.43
N GLN A 420 0.89 -19.82 2.59
CA GLN A 420 1.14 -18.39 2.74
C GLN A 420 2.63 -18.17 2.95
N TYR A 421 3.27 -17.43 2.05
CA TYR A 421 4.64 -16.96 2.23
C TYR A 421 4.60 -15.58 2.88
N PHE A 422 5.46 -15.35 3.85
CA PHE A 422 5.50 -14.09 4.58
C PHE A 422 6.96 -13.76 4.94
N VAL A 423 7.31 -12.49 4.77
CA VAL A 423 8.57 -11.93 5.28
C VAL A 423 8.25 -10.65 6.03
N SER A 424 8.93 -10.46 7.15
CA SER A 424 8.72 -9.33 8.04
C SER A 424 10.02 -8.68 8.47
N TRP A 425 10.03 -7.38 8.73
CA TRP A 425 11.23 -6.62 9.05
C TRP A 425 10.91 -5.34 9.85
N ASP A 426 11.94 -4.72 10.43
CA ASP A 426 11.80 -3.60 11.38
C ASP A 426 12.17 -2.22 10.80
N ASP A 427 12.94 -2.16 9.70
CA ASP A 427 13.29 -0.90 9.02
C ASP A 427 12.75 -0.87 7.59
N ASN A 428 11.83 0.07 7.32
CA ASN A 428 11.20 0.25 6.02
C ASN A 428 11.92 1.27 5.12
N SER A 429 13.22 1.48 5.35
CA SER A 429 14.09 2.12 4.36
C SER A 429 13.98 1.39 3.01
N GLU A 430 14.02 2.15 1.92
CA GLU A 430 13.81 1.60 0.57
C GLU A 430 14.77 0.44 0.26
N SER A 431 16.03 0.55 0.71
CA SER A 431 17.05 -0.49 0.56
C SER A 431 16.63 -1.82 1.20
N ILE A 432 16.25 -1.78 2.48
CA ILE A 432 15.86 -3.00 3.21
C ILE A 432 14.53 -3.53 2.67
N SER A 433 13.52 -2.67 2.50
CA SER A 433 12.22 -3.07 1.98
C SER A 433 12.34 -3.74 0.59
N SER A 434 13.11 -3.15 -0.32
CA SER A 434 13.39 -3.74 -1.63
C SER A 434 14.16 -5.06 -1.55
N GLN A 435 15.12 -5.20 -0.62
CA GLN A 435 15.82 -6.46 -0.38
C GLN A 435 14.85 -7.56 0.10
N LYS A 436 14.03 -7.29 1.11
CA LYS A 436 13.06 -8.25 1.67
C LYS A 436 12.00 -8.63 0.63
N ILE A 437 11.50 -7.67 -0.14
CA ILE A 437 10.57 -7.91 -1.26
C ILE A 437 11.26 -8.73 -2.37
N GLY A 438 12.53 -8.45 -2.67
CA GLY A 438 13.34 -9.22 -3.62
C GLY A 438 13.49 -10.68 -3.20
N TRP A 439 13.77 -10.92 -1.91
CA TRP A 439 13.90 -12.26 -1.35
C TRP A 439 12.60 -13.06 -1.46
N ILE A 440 11.45 -12.52 -1.03
CA ILE A 440 10.18 -13.26 -1.10
C ILE A 440 9.74 -13.50 -2.56
N ARG A 441 10.07 -12.60 -3.48
CA ARG A 441 9.86 -12.81 -4.93
C ARG A 441 10.74 -13.92 -5.49
N LYS A 442 12.00 -14.01 -5.03
CA LYS A 442 12.91 -15.12 -5.37
C LYS A 442 12.32 -16.44 -4.87
N LEU A 443 11.95 -16.54 -3.60
CA LEU A 443 11.29 -17.73 -3.04
C LEU A 443 10.03 -18.12 -3.82
N TYR A 444 9.14 -17.16 -4.08
CA TYR A 444 7.93 -17.40 -4.85
C TYR A 444 8.28 -17.92 -6.26
N LYS A 445 9.26 -17.34 -6.95
CA LYS A 445 9.68 -17.82 -8.26
C LYS A 445 10.20 -19.27 -8.21
N GLU A 446 11.09 -19.59 -7.28
CA GLU A 446 11.66 -20.94 -7.14
C GLU A 446 10.62 -22.01 -6.76
N MET A 447 9.51 -21.60 -6.13
CA MET A 447 8.39 -22.49 -5.82
C MET A 447 7.51 -22.87 -7.01
N GLU A 448 7.63 -22.20 -8.15
CA GLU A 448 6.78 -22.39 -9.34
C GLU A 448 6.63 -23.87 -9.79
N PRO A 449 7.69 -24.70 -9.82
CA PRO A 449 7.58 -26.09 -10.26
C PRO A 449 6.78 -27.00 -9.31
N TYR A 450 6.59 -26.59 -8.06
CA TYR A 450 6.07 -27.44 -6.97
C TYR A 450 4.62 -27.12 -6.58
N VAL A 451 4.03 -26.08 -7.18
CA VAL A 451 2.70 -25.56 -6.84
C VAL A 451 1.72 -25.73 -8.00
N ALA A 452 0.46 -25.34 -7.79
CA ALA A 452 -0.55 -25.34 -8.82
C ALA A 452 -0.07 -24.56 -10.06
N LYS A 453 -0.34 -25.10 -11.25
CA LYS A 453 0.00 -24.49 -12.53
C LYS A 453 -1.22 -24.41 -13.44
N SER A 454 -1.19 -23.46 -14.38
CA SER A 454 -2.22 -23.25 -15.41
C SER A 454 -3.66 -23.05 -14.87
N PRO A 455 -3.95 -21.97 -14.12
CA PRO A 455 -3.03 -20.90 -13.72
C PRO A 455 -2.34 -21.20 -12.38
N ARG A 456 -1.20 -20.55 -12.14
CA ARG A 456 -0.59 -20.51 -10.81
C ARG A 456 -1.52 -19.77 -9.85
N SER A 457 -2.12 -20.53 -8.94
CA SER A 457 -3.26 -20.08 -8.15
C SER A 457 -2.81 -19.31 -6.90
N ALA A 458 -3.55 -18.27 -6.53
CA ALA A 458 -3.28 -17.44 -5.36
C ALA A 458 -4.59 -17.10 -4.63
N TYR A 459 -4.52 -16.72 -3.36
CA TYR A 459 -5.70 -16.38 -2.58
C TYR A 459 -5.91 -14.86 -2.48
N LEU A 460 -7.11 -14.38 -2.84
CA LEU A 460 -7.43 -12.95 -2.92
C LEU A 460 -7.15 -12.16 -1.63
N ASN A 461 -7.48 -12.74 -0.45
CA ASN A 461 -7.27 -12.05 0.82
C ASN A 461 -5.79 -11.97 1.23
N TYR A 462 -4.89 -12.69 0.55
CA TYR A 462 -3.43 -12.50 0.60
C TYR A 462 -2.97 -11.71 -0.62
N ARG A 463 -3.60 -10.55 -0.82
CA ARG A 463 -3.44 -9.72 -2.01
C ARG A 463 -1.97 -9.48 -2.33
N ASP A 464 -1.61 -9.68 -3.59
CA ASP A 464 -0.26 -9.51 -4.10
C ASP A 464 -0.25 -8.78 -5.45
N PHE A 465 0.31 -7.57 -5.47
CA PHE A 465 0.49 -6.79 -6.69
C PHE A 465 1.55 -7.38 -7.63
N GLY A 466 2.43 -8.26 -7.14
CA GLY A 466 3.37 -9.04 -7.95
C GLY A 466 2.69 -9.99 -8.94
N LEU A 467 1.39 -10.26 -8.78
CA LEU A 467 0.59 -11.07 -9.70
C LEU A 467 0.10 -10.27 -10.93
N GLY A 468 0.20 -8.94 -10.89
CA GLY A 468 -0.29 -8.01 -11.92
C GLY A 468 -1.34 -7.03 -11.38
N THR A 469 -1.52 -5.88 -12.04
CA THR A 469 -2.52 -4.85 -11.70
C THR A 469 -3.23 -4.32 -12.97
N ASN A 470 -4.27 -3.52 -12.79
CA ASN A 470 -5.13 -2.97 -13.85
C ASN A 470 -4.56 -1.75 -14.59
N GLU A 471 -3.33 -1.31 -14.29
CA GLU A 471 -2.71 -0.08 -14.84
C GLU A 471 -3.71 1.10 -15.00
N GLU A 472 -3.51 2.03 -15.94
CA GLU A 472 -4.42 3.18 -16.12
C GLU A 472 -5.70 2.81 -16.91
N ASP A 473 -5.69 1.73 -17.70
CA ASP A 473 -6.76 1.41 -18.66
C ASP A 473 -7.86 0.48 -18.14
N TYR A 474 -7.65 -0.21 -17.02
CA TYR A 474 -8.58 -1.18 -16.43
C TYR A 474 -9.16 -2.20 -17.44
N SER A 475 -8.35 -2.59 -18.42
CA SER A 475 -8.76 -3.53 -19.47
C SER A 475 -8.99 -4.94 -18.93
N TYR A 476 -10.03 -5.61 -19.44
CA TYR A 476 -10.35 -6.99 -19.07
C TYR A 476 -9.19 -7.96 -19.32
N SER A 477 -8.46 -7.78 -20.43
CA SER A 477 -7.33 -8.64 -20.81
C SER A 477 -6.18 -8.56 -19.81
N LYS A 478 -5.81 -7.37 -19.33
CA LYS A 478 -4.82 -7.20 -18.27
C LYS A 478 -5.32 -7.75 -16.94
N ALA A 479 -6.57 -7.43 -16.60
CA ALA A 479 -7.20 -7.90 -15.38
C ALA A 479 -7.26 -9.44 -15.30
N LYS A 480 -7.45 -10.11 -16.44
CA LYS A 480 -7.51 -11.57 -16.55
C LYS A 480 -6.21 -12.25 -16.10
N ILE A 481 -5.05 -11.62 -16.27
CA ILE A 481 -3.74 -12.19 -15.90
C ILE A 481 -3.67 -12.51 -14.40
N TRP A 482 -4.01 -11.54 -13.54
CA TRP A 482 -4.07 -11.76 -12.10
C TRP A 482 -5.42 -12.38 -11.68
N GLY A 483 -6.49 -12.07 -12.41
CA GLY A 483 -7.85 -12.54 -12.12
C GLY A 483 -8.00 -14.05 -12.19
N GLU A 484 -7.42 -14.71 -13.19
CA GLU A 484 -7.46 -16.17 -13.28
C GLU A 484 -6.62 -16.85 -12.18
N LYS A 485 -5.59 -16.18 -11.62
CA LYS A 485 -4.84 -16.71 -10.48
C LYS A 485 -5.71 -16.77 -9.21
N TYR A 486 -6.52 -15.74 -8.96
CA TYR A 486 -7.42 -15.69 -7.81
C TYR A 486 -8.74 -16.46 -8.00
N PHE A 487 -9.26 -16.51 -9.23
CA PHE A 487 -10.64 -16.95 -9.48
C PHE A 487 -10.78 -18.06 -10.52
N LYS A 488 -9.68 -18.50 -11.16
CA LYS A 488 -9.70 -19.49 -12.25
C LYS A 488 -10.80 -19.12 -13.27
N GLY A 489 -11.64 -20.09 -13.66
CA GLY A 489 -12.74 -19.90 -14.59
C GLY A 489 -13.86 -18.97 -14.09
N ASN A 490 -13.91 -18.64 -12.80
CA ASN A 490 -14.95 -17.75 -12.25
C ASN A 490 -14.72 -16.27 -12.61
N PHE A 491 -13.51 -15.90 -13.06
CA PHE A 491 -13.17 -14.50 -13.34
C PHE A 491 -14.06 -13.86 -14.42
N GLU A 492 -14.38 -14.60 -15.47
CA GLU A 492 -15.23 -14.08 -16.55
C GLU A 492 -16.65 -13.78 -16.03
N ARG A 493 -17.22 -14.67 -15.21
CA ARG A 493 -18.52 -14.43 -14.58
C ARG A 493 -18.46 -13.20 -13.70
N LEU A 494 -17.43 -13.03 -12.87
CA LEU A 494 -17.23 -11.83 -12.06
C LEU A 494 -17.23 -10.56 -12.92
N ALA A 495 -16.51 -10.55 -14.04
CA ALA A 495 -16.44 -9.41 -14.96
C ALA A 495 -17.79 -9.10 -15.61
N LYS A 496 -18.59 -10.12 -15.96
CA LYS A 496 -19.97 -9.95 -16.44
C LYS A 496 -20.88 -9.35 -15.37
N VAL A 497 -20.76 -9.79 -14.12
CA VAL A 497 -21.52 -9.20 -12.99
C VAL A 497 -21.10 -7.75 -12.79
N LYS A 498 -19.79 -7.47 -12.77
CA LYS A 498 -19.23 -6.12 -12.65
C LYS A 498 -19.80 -5.17 -13.71
N SER A 499 -19.81 -5.58 -14.98
CA SER A 499 -20.38 -4.78 -16.07
C SER A 499 -21.85 -4.43 -15.88
N LYS A 500 -22.63 -5.30 -15.21
CA LYS A 500 -24.06 -5.05 -14.94
C LYS A 500 -24.25 -4.07 -13.77
N VAL A 501 -23.53 -4.27 -12.67
CA VAL A 501 -23.79 -3.54 -11.41
C VAL A 501 -23.03 -2.23 -11.28
N ASP A 502 -21.90 -2.10 -11.99
CA ASP A 502 -21.09 -0.88 -12.02
C ASP A 502 -20.49 -0.66 -13.42
N PRO A 503 -21.32 -0.32 -14.43
CA PRO A 503 -20.90 -0.19 -15.83
C PRO A 503 -19.90 0.95 -16.08
N LYS A 504 -19.79 1.90 -15.15
CA LYS A 504 -18.84 3.02 -15.23
C LYS A 504 -17.56 2.78 -14.43
N ASN A 505 -17.38 1.57 -13.88
CA ASN A 505 -16.23 1.18 -13.09
C ASN A 505 -15.89 2.19 -11.97
N PHE A 506 -16.92 2.65 -11.25
CA PHE A 506 -16.75 3.59 -10.14
C PHE A 506 -16.01 2.94 -8.96
N PHE A 507 -16.41 1.73 -8.57
CA PHE A 507 -15.77 0.93 -7.54
C PHE A 507 -14.57 0.21 -8.14
N ARG A 508 -13.40 0.86 -8.10
CA ARG A 508 -12.19 0.33 -8.73
C ARG A 508 -10.95 0.45 -7.84
N SER A 509 -10.02 -0.45 -8.08
CA SER A 509 -8.70 -0.49 -7.48
C SER A 509 -7.73 -1.16 -8.44
N GLU A 510 -6.47 -1.16 -8.06
CA GLU A 510 -5.34 -1.72 -8.79
C GLU A 510 -5.56 -3.20 -9.15
N GLN A 511 -6.40 -3.93 -8.39
CA GLN A 511 -6.82 -5.31 -8.68
C GLN A 511 -8.34 -5.48 -8.47
N SER A 512 -9.16 -4.48 -8.85
CA SER A 512 -10.61 -4.65 -8.91
C SER A 512 -11.01 -5.43 -10.15
N ILE A 513 -12.13 -6.15 -10.10
CA ILE A 513 -12.68 -6.81 -11.28
C ILE A 513 -12.93 -5.77 -12.39
N ALA A 514 -12.37 -6.00 -13.57
CA ALA A 514 -12.56 -5.14 -14.73
C ALA A 514 -13.93 -5.40 -15.40
N ILE A 515 -14.44 -4.39 -16.11
CA ILE A 515 -15.67 -4.55 -16.90
C ILE A 515 -15.41 -5.45 -18.10
N PHE A 516 -16.31 -6.39 -18.34
CA PHE A 516 -16.37 -7.16 -19.58
C PHE A 516 -17.07 -6.32 -20.67
N LEU A 517 -16.31 -5.87 -21.67
CA LEU A 517 -16.87 -5.22 -22.85
C LEU A 517 -17.35 -6.30 -23.83
N PHE A 518 -18.66 -6.39 -24.05
CA PHE A 518 -19.18 -7.16 -25.16
C PHE A 518 -18.73 -6.47 -26.46
N GLN A 519 -17.91 -7.13 -27.28
CA GLN A 519 -17.76 -6.72 -28.67
C GLN A 519 -19.13 -6.79 -29.33
N ARG A 520 -19.84 -5.66 -29.43
CA ARG A 520 -20.94 -5.54 -30.39
C ARG A 520 -20.30 -5.55 -31.78
N LYS A 521 -20.52 -6.62 -32.53
CA LYS A 521 -20.43 -6.59 -33.99
C LYS A 521 -21.44 -5.54 -34.48
N GLU A 522 -20.89 -4.53 -35.16
CA GLU A 522 -21.50 -3.57 -36.09
C GLU A 522 -22.84 -2.87 -35.74
N MET A 523 -22.77 -1.55 -35.74
CA MET A 523 -23.55 -0.73 -36.67
C MET A 523 -22.62 0.36 -37.20
N GLY A 524 -22.40 0.34 -38.51
CA GLY A 524 -21.54 1.28 -39.22
C GLY A 524 -22.12 2.69 -39.28
N SER A 525 -21.21 3.61 -39.60
CA SER A 525 -21.43 4.92 -40.24
C SER A 525 -22.42 5.89 -39.60
N ILE A 526 -21.88 6.95 -38.99
CA ILE A 526 -22.03 8.37 -39.40
C ILE A 526 -21.63 9.23 -38.20
N GLN A 527 -20.45 9.85 -38.27
CA GLN A 527 -20.17 11.20 -37.75
C GLN A 527 -18.74 11.62 -38.15
N ILE A 528 -18.58 11.92 -39.44
CA ILE A 528 -17.51 12.80 -39.92
C ILE A 528 -18.22 14.06 -40.41
N LEU A 529 -18.50 15.01 -39.50
CA LEU A 529 -18.70 16.41 -39.85
C LEU A 529 -18.86 17.30 -38.59
N PHE A 530 -17.83 17.50 -37.76
CA PHE A 530 -17.83 18.60 -36.78
C PHE A 530 -16.41 18.95 -36.25
N VAL A 531 -15.44 19.16 -37.14
CA VAL A 531 -14.07 19.60 -36.72
C VAL A 531 -13.55 20.82 -37.51
N LEU A 532 -14.37 21.54 -38.29
CA LEU A 532 -13.87 22.63 -39.15
C LEU A 532 -14.28 24.06 -38.77
N LEU A 533 -14.66 24.32 -37.51
CA LEU A 533 -15.00 25.68 -37.06
C LEU A 533 -14.45 26.06 -35.67
N PHE A 534 -13.30 25.50 -35.29
CA PHE A 534 -12.59 25.89 -34.05
C PHE A 534 -11.12 26.24 -34.27
N SER A 535 -10.85 26.97 -35.34
CA SER A 535 -9.53 27.53 -35.62
C SER A 535 -9.69 28.99 -36.04
N LEU A 536 -10.12 29.85 -35.12
CA LEU A 536 -10.02 31.31 -35.20
C LEU A 536 -10.45 31.97 -33.87
N PHE A 537 -9.90 31.53 -32.74
CA PHE A 537 -9.83 32.34 -31.51
C PHE A 537 -8.62 31.88 -30.67
N LEU A 538 -7.43 32.13 -31.20
CA LEU A 538 -6.18 32.13 -30.42
C LEU A 538 -5.47 33.48 -30.63
N ALA A 539 -5.91 34.46 -29.85
CA ALA A 539 -5.19 35.70 -29.51
C ALA A 539 -5.97 36.34 -28.35
N LYS A 540 -5.49 36.52 -27.12
CA LYS A 540 -4.17 36.42 -26.49
C LYS A 540 -4.36 35.73 -25.14
N CYS A 541 -3.75 34.57 -24.94
CA CYS A 541 -3.32 34.15 -23.61
C CYS A 541 -1.85 34.54 -23.56
N TYR A 542 -1.51 35.64 -22.88
CA TYR A 542 -0.10 35.97 -22.60
C TYR A 542 0.53 34.73 -21.96
N SER A 543 1.56 34.19 -22.60
CA SER A 543 2.20 32.99 -22.09
C SER A 543 2.95 33.35 -20.82
N LYS A 544 2.84 32.53 -19.77
CA LYS A 544 3.66 32.62 -18.55
C LYS A 544 5.17 32.72 -18.85
N GLN A 545 5.61 32.42 -20.08
CA GLN A 545 6.98 32.47 -20.52
C GLN A 545 7.50 33.89 -20.78
N GLU A 546 6.70 34.76 -21.43
CA GLU A 546 7.11 36.15 -21.68
C GLU A 546 7.20 36.96 -20.38
N ASP A 547 6.25 36.74 -19.46
CA ASP A 547 6.24 37.38 -18.14
C ASP A 547 7.48 37.04 -17.30
N PHE A 548 8.00 35.81 -17.45
CA PHE A 548 9.18 35.35 -16.70
C PHE A 548 10.45 36.01 -17.20
N LEU A 549 10.66 36.06 -18.52
CA LEU A 549 11.79 36.75 -19.12
C LEU A 549 11.74 38.26 -18.87
N LEU A 550 10.55 38.87 -18.93
CA LEU A 550 10.36 40.28 -18.61
C LEU A 550 10.68 40.57 -17.13
N CYS A 551 10.28 39.67 -16.22
CA CYS A 551 10.59 39.80 -14.80
C CYS A 551 12.09 39.69 -14.54
N LEU A 552 12.79 38.73 -15.15
CA LEU A 552 14.24 38.58 -15.00
C LEU A 552 15.01 39.77 -15.59
N SER A 553 14.60 40.24 -16.77
CA SER A 553 15.18 41.43 -17.42
C SER A 553 15.06 42.69 -16.53
N LYS A 554 13.93 42.89 -15.86
CA LYS A 554 13.75 43.99 -14.89
C LYS A 554 14.65 43.90 -13.66
N ASN A 555 15.23 42.73 -13.39
CA ASN A 555 16.19 42.49 -12.32
C ASN A 555 17.63 42.35 -12.85
N ASN A 556 17.90 42.81 -14.08
CA ASN A 556 19.20 42.74 -14.75
C ASN A 556 19.77 41.33 -14.96
N ILE A 557 18.92 40.29 -14.92
CA ILE A 557 19.32 38.91 -15.23
C ILE A 557 18.91 38.59 -16.67
N THR A 558 19.84 38.75 -17.61
CA THR A 558 19.64 38.40 -19.03
C THR A 558 20.64 37.38 -19.55
N GLN A 559 21.71 37.12 -18.79
CA GLN A 559 22.74 36.14 -19.10
C GLN A 559 22.51 34.83 -18.33
N ASN A 560 22.99 33.72 -18.88
CA ASN A 560 22.86 32.37 -18.30
C ASN A 560 21.40 31.89 -18.09
N VAL A 561 20.45 32.41 -18.89
CA VAL A 561 19.06 31.95 -18.97
C VAL A 561 18.84 31.33 -20.34
N TYR A 562 18.41 30.07 -20.37
CA TYR A 562 18.25 29.27 -21.58
C TYR A 562 16.79 28.83 -21.73
N THR A 563 16.25 29.02 -22.92
CA THR A 563 14.92 28.55 -23.32
C THR A 563 15.08 27.39 -24.30
N PRO A 564 14.04 26.59 -24.59
CA PRO A 564 14.11 25.55 -25.62
C PRO A 564 14.60 26.04 -27.00
N ASN A 565 14.52 27.35 -27.27
CA ASN A 565 15.00 27.97 -28.52
C ASN A 565 16.48 28.42 -28.44
N SER A 566 17.11 28.34 -27.27
CA SER A 566 18.52 28.71 -27.09
C SER A 566 19.44 27.62 -27.66
N PRO A 567 20.47 27.94 -28.46
CA PRO A 567 21.34 26.94 -29.10
C PRO A 567 22.04 25.97 -28.12
N THR A 568 22.28 26.41 -26.89
CA THR A 568 22.95 25.64 -25.83
C THR A 568 21.98 24.94 -24.88
N TYR A 569 20.67 25.05 -25.09
CA TYR A 569 19.67 24.46 -24.18
C TYR A 569 19.79 22.93 -24.11
N SER A 570 19.81 22.28 -25.26
CA SER A 570 19.87 20.81 -25.33
C SER A 570 21.17 20.27 -24.74
N SER A 571 22.32 20.92 -24.99
CA SER A 571 23.60 20.46 -24.44
C SER A 571 23.68 20.60 -22.92
N ILE A 572 23.12 21.66 -22.35
CA ILE A 572 23.06 21.85 -20.89
C ILE A 572 22.10 20.82 -20.26
N LEU A 573 20.95 20.59 -20.89
CA LEU A 573 19.96 19.64 -20.42
C LEU A 573 20.46 18.18 -20.51
N GLU A 574 21.09 17.79 -21.61
CA GLU A 574 21.70 16.47 -21.78
C GLU A 574 22.82 16.23 -20.76
N TYR A 575 23.65 17.24 -20.50
CA TYR A 575 24.66 17.16 -19.44
C TYR A 575 24.04 17.00 -18.03
N ALA A 576 22.88 17.62 -17.80
CA ALA A 576 22.11 17.44 -16.57
C ALA A 576 21.47 16.04 -16.48
N GLN A 577 21.05 15.47 -17.61
CA GLN A 577 20.40 14.16 -17.75
C GLN A 577 21.43 13.02 -17.80
N LYS A 578 22.13 12.76 -16.69
CA LYS A 578 23.11 11.65 -16.59
C LYS A 578 22.50 10.25 -16.65
N ASN A 579 21.17 10.10 -16.63
CA ASN A 579 20.47 8.82 -16.72
C ASN A 579 19.74 8.69 -18.08
N PRO A 580 20.18 7.79 -18.97
CA PRO A 580 19.60 7.60 -20.31
C PRO A 580 18.09 7.29 -20.30
N ARG A 581 17.57 6.76 -19.18
CA ARG A 581 16.14 6.47 -18.97
C ARG A 581 15.23 7.68 -19.21
N TRP A 582 15.75 8.90 -19.00
CA TRP A 582 14.94 10.13 -18.95
C TRP A 582 15.18 11.11 -20.11
N LEU A 583 15.96 10.72 -21.12
CA LEU A 583 16.27 11.58 -22.28
C LEU A 583 15.01 12.03 -23.06
N ASN A 584 13.91 11.26 -23.00
CA ASN A 584 12.65 11.55 -23.70
C ASN A 584 11.53 12.08 -22.77
N SER A 585 11.87 12.69 -21.63
CA SER A 585 10.90 13.12 -20.61
C SER A 585 10.48 14.60 -20.72
N SER A 586 9.64 15.08 -19.81
CA SER A 586 9.21 16.49 -19.74
C SER A 586 10.40 17.43 -19.52
N HIS A 587 10.54 18.46 -20.35
CA HIS A 587 11.68 19.38 -20.33
C HIS A 587 11.41 20.68 -19.55
N PRO A 588 12.44 21.31 -18.93
CA PRO A 588 12.27 22.59 -18.24
C PRO A 588 11.85 23.70 -19.19
N ASN A 589 10.92 24.57 -18.77
CA ASN A 589 10.54 25.74 -19.58
C ASN A 589 11.71 26.74 -19.69
N PHE A 590 12.55 26.78 -18.65
CA PHE A 590 13.74 27.62 -18.57
C PHE A 590 14.83 26.89 -17.80
N ILE A 591 16.08 27.07 -18.22
CA ILE A 591 17.26 26.68 -17.44
C ILE A 591 17.96 27.97 -17.05
N THR A 592 18.22 28.16 -15.77
CA THR A 592 19.01 29.30 -15.26
C THR A 592 20.27 28.75 -14.62
N SER A 593 21.44 29.21 -15.04
CA SER A 593 22.73 28.74 -14.52
C SER A 593 23.55 29.87 -13.89
N PRO A 594 23.21 30.28 -12.66
CA PRO A 594 23.84 31.42 -12.01
C PRO A 594 25.34 31.19 -11.76
N LYS A 595 26.13 32.25 -11.85
CA LYS A 595 27.57 32.28 -11.51
C LYS A 595 27.85 32.95 -10.17
N GLU A 596 26.91 33.76 -9.68
CA GLU A 596 27.01 34.46 -8.40
C GLU A 596 25.69 34.33 -7.62
N GLU A 597 25.76 34.36 -6.28
CA GLU A 597 24.60 34.20 -5.41
C GLU A 597 23.51 35.26 -5.66
N SER A 598 23.90 36.47 -6.07
CA SER A 598 23.00 37.58 -6.41
C SER A 598 22.07 37.26 -7.59
N GLU A 599 22.45 36.33 -8.46
CA GLU A 599 21.66 35.93 -9.64
C GLU A 599 20.53 34.95 -9.29
N ILE A 600 20.60 34.27 -8.14
CA ILE A 600 19.59 33.29 -7.70
C ILE A 600 18.31 33.99 -7.25
N ARG A 601 18.43 35.10 -6.52
CA ARG A 601 17.31 35.80 -5.90
C ARG A 601 16.24 36.24 -6.92
N PRO A 602 16.60 36.89 -8.05
CA PRO A 602 15.64 37.22 -9.09
C PRO A 602 14.90 36.01 -9.66
N VAL A 603 15.58 34.86 -9.83
CA VAL A 603 14.97 33.63 -10.33
C VAL A 603 13.89 33.12 -9.38
N ILE A 604 14.15 33.13 -8.07
CA ILE A 604 13.18 32.73 -7.05
C ILE A 604 11.96 33.66 -7.07
N LEU A 605 12.20 34.97 -7.01
CA LEU A 605 11.14 35.97 -6.93
C LEU A 605 10.27 35.99 -8.20
N CYS A 606 10.88 35.89 -9.38
CA CYS A 606 10.15 35.87 -10.65
C CYS A 606 9.37 34.56 -10.83
N SER A 607 9.94 33.41 -10.46
CA SER A 607 9.23 32.12 -10.53
C SER A 607 8.02 32.12 -9.60
N LYS A 608 8.18 32.62 -8.36
CA LYS A 608 7.10 32.79 -7.39
C LYS A 608 5.99 33.70 -7.92
N LYS A 609 6.36 34.86 -8.49
CA LYS A 609 5.41 35.85 -9.04
C LYS A 609 4.53 35.25 -10.15
N ILE A 610 5.07 34.33 -10.94
CA ILE A 610 4.43 33.81 -12.16
C ILE A 610 3.85 32.40 -11.93
N GLY A 611 4.09 31.81 -10.76
CA GLY A 611 3.64 30.47 -10.40
C GLY A 611 4.34 29.39 -11.21
N LEU A 612 5.65 29.56 -11.46
CA LEU A 612 6.53 28.53 -12.00
C LEU A 612 7.20 27.78 -10.84
N GLN A 613 7.23 26.45 -10.94
CA GLN A 613 8.00 25.63 -9.99
C GLN A 613 9.50 25.84 -10.23
N ILE A 614 10.32 25.72 -9.18
CA ILE A 614 11.77 25.71 -9.30
C ILE A 614 12.24 24.29 -8.97
N LYS A 615 13.07 23.73 -9.85
CA LYS A 615 13.79 22.47 -9.63
C LYS A 615 15.26 22.80 -9.51
N ILE A 616 15.89 22.38 -8.41
CA ILE A 616 17.28 22.73 -8.12
C ILE A 616 18.17 21.56 -8.52
N LYS A 617 19.22 21.88 -9.29
CA LYS A 617 20.31 20.96 -9.61
C LYS A 617 21.57 21.48 -8.91
N SER A 618 21.99 20.78 -7.87
CA SER A 618 23.19 21.08 -7.06
C SER A 618 24.20 19.93 -7.06
N GLY A 619 24.08 19.00 -8.02
CA GLY A 619 24.96 17.85 -8.21
C GLY A 619 24.78 16.74 -7.17
N GLY A 620 24.35 15.56 -7.62
CA GLY A 620 23.98 14.38 -6.83
C GLY A 620 23.61 13.24 -7.80
N HIS A 621 23.45 12.01 -7.31
CA HIS A 621 22.89 10.93 -8.13
C HIS A 621 21.36 11.07 -8.21
N ASP A 622 20.88 11.85 -9.17
CA ASP A 622 19.45 12.00 -9.43
C ASP A 622 18.96 10.91 -10.41
N TYR A 623 18.87 9.68 -9.90
CA TYR A 623 18.43 8.51 -10.69
C TYR A 623 16.99 8.65 -11.19
N GLU A 624 16.16 9.39 -10.47
CA GLU A 624 14.74 9.60 -10.76
C GLU A 624 14.47 10.91 -11.49
N GLY A 625 15.49 11.67 -11.87
CA GLY A 625 15.39 12.90 -12.66
C GLY A 625 14.60 14.04 -12.03
N ILE A 626 14.48 14.08 -10.70
CA ILE A 626 13.68 15.03 -9.93
C ILE A 626 14.14 16.48 -10.15
N SER A 627 15.43 16.70 -10.41
CA SER A 627 16.03 18.02 -10.63
C SER A 627 15.79 18.57 -12.05
N TYR A 628 15.35 17.74 -13.00
CA TYR A 628 15.20 18.15 -14.41
C TYR A 628 13.90 17.67 -15.08
N ARG A 629 12.92 17.14 -14.32
CA ARG A 629 11.59 16.78 -14.82
C ARG A 629 10.44 17.29 -13.93
N SER A 630 9.30 17.60 -14.54
CA SER A 630 8.06 17.90 -13.84
C SER A 630 6.85 17.77 -14.77
N LYS A 631 5.70 17.36 -14.21
CA LYS A 631 4.41 17.38 -14.91
C LYS A 631 3.81 18.80 -15.02
N SER A 632 4.37 19.76 -14.27
CA SER A 632 3.98 21.17 -14.27
C SER A 632 5.09 22.05 -14.84
N PRO A 633 4.77 23.21 -15.46
CA PRO A 633 5.78 24.14 -15.93
C PRO A 633 6.77 24.56 -14.83
N PHE A 634 8.06 24.53 -15.14
CA PHE A 634 9.12 24.74 -14.16
C PHE A 634 10.38 25.37 -14.75
N VAL A 635 11.16 25.98 -13.87
CA VAL A 635 12.50 26.50 -14.10
C VAL A 635 13.49 25.53 -13.47
N MET A 636 14.46 25.04 -14.24
CA MET A 636 15.61 24.33 -13.70
C MET A 636 16.67 25.35 -13.29
N LEU A 637 16.93 25.44 -11.98
CA LEU A 637 18.01 26.22 -11.42
C LEU A 637 19.27 25.34 -11.31
N ASP A 638 20.17 25.49 -12.27
CA ASP A 638 21.41 24.73 -12.37
C ASP A 638 22.58 25.44 -11.68
N LEU A 639 22.85 25.02 -10.45
CA LEU A 639 23.90 25.61 -9.61
C LEU A 639 25.30 25.12 -9.98
N SER A 640 25.48 24.31 -11.03
CA SER A 640 26.80 23.78 -11.41
C SER A 640 27.88 24.85 -11.69
N ASN A 641 27.50 26.11 -11.91
CA ASN A 641 28.43 27.24 -12.07
C ASN A 641 28.77 27.98 -10.75
N LEU A 642 28.16 27.61 -9.61
CA LEU A 642 28.48 28.12 -8.27
C LEU A 642 29.40 27.15 -7.54
N TYR A 643 30.70 27.20 -7.81
CA TYR A 643 31.67 26.23 -7.29
C TYR A 643 32.87 26.87 -6.56
N LYS A 644 32.74 28.10 -6.03
CA LYS A 644 33.81 28.72 -5.23
C LYS A 644 34.07 27.89 -3.95
N ILE A 645 35.34 27.69 -3.64
CA ILE A 645 35.82 26.95 -2.46
C ILE A 645 36.81 27.85 -1.71
N ASN A 646 36.52 28.16 -0.46
CA ASN A 646 37.40 28.93 0.42
C ASN A 646 37.75 28.09 1.66
N ILE A 647 39.03 27.81 1.86
CA ILE A 647 39.54 26.94 2.93
C ILE A 647 40.28 27.80 3.94
N ASP A 648 39.89 27.68 5.20
CA ASP A 648 40.56 28.22 6.38
C ASP A 648 41.16 27.06 7.19
N LEU A 649 42.49 26.96 7.20
CA LEU A 649 43.19 25.90 7.90
C LEU A 649 43.38 26.18 9.40
N ASN A 650 43.23 27.44 9.83
CA ASN A 650 43.34 27.76 11.26
C ASN A 650 42.08 27.33 12.01
N GLU A 651 40.93 27.48 11.36
CA GLU A 651 39.63 27.08 11.87
C GLU A 651 39.24 25.65 11.45
N GLU A 652 40.10 24.95 10.70
CA GLU A 652 39.82 23.62 10.12
C GLU A 652 38.50 23.54 9.32
N THR A 653 38.10 24.63 8.65
CA THR A 653 36.82 24.74 7.94
C THR A 653 36.98 25.04 6.44
N VAL A 654 35.93 24.70 5.68
CA VAL A 654 35.84 25.03 4.25
C VAL A 654 34.45 25.53 3.90
N TRP A 655 34.38 26.74 3.36
CA TRP A 655 33.19 27.27 2.69
C TRP A 655 33.18 26.81 1.24
N VAL A 656 32.19 26.00 0.88
CA VAL A 656 32.05 25.44 -0.47
C VAL A 656 30.69 25.75 -1.05
N GLN A 657 30.65 26.36 -2.23
CA GLN A 657 29.40 26.55 -2.96
C GLN A 657 28.89 25.21 -3.51
N THR A 658 27.57 25.07 -3.56
CA THR A 658 26.89 23.78 -3.78
C THR A 658 27.08 23.18 -5.18
N GLY A 659 27.54 23.97 -6.15
CA GLY A 659 27.89 23.51 -7.49
C GLY A 659 29.26 22.86 -7.60
N ALA A 660 30.14 23.02 -6.60
CA ALA A 660 31.45 22.38 -6.60
C ALA A 660 31.33 20.87 -6.55
N THR A 661 32.20 20.14 -7.24
CA THR A 661 32.24 18.69 -7.12
C THR A 661 33.09 18.23 -5.94
N ILE A 662 32.87 17.01 -5.47
CA ILE A 662 33.71 16.38 -4.47
C ILE A 662 35.18 16.30 -4.93
N GLY A 663 35.41 16.06 -6.22
CA GLY A 663 36.76 16.10 -6.79
C GLY A 663 37.41 17.49 -6.67
N GLN A 664 36.66 18.57 -6.95
CA GLN A 664 37.14 19.93 -6.80
C GLN A 664 37.44 20.28 -5.34
N LEU A 665 36.58 19.85 -4.40
CA LEU A 665 36.79 20.03 -2.97
C LEU A 665 38.06 19.31 -2.49
N TYR A 666 38.23 18.04 -2.83
CA TYR A 666 39.41 17.26 -2.45
C TYR A 666 40.68 17.84 -3.06
N TYR A 667 40.64 18.26 -4.33
CA TYR A 667 41.78 18.92 -4.98
C TYR A 667 42.16 20.22 -4.27
N ALA A 668 41.18 21.05 -3.90
CA ALA A 668 41.42 22.30 -3.19
C ALA A 668 42.04 22.07 -1.79
N ILE A 669 41.54 21.08 -1.04
CA ILE A 669 42.10 20.69 0.27
C ILE A 669 43.52 20.17 0.12
N ALA A 670 43.74 19.21 -0.79
CA ALA A 670 45.05 18.61 -1.03
C ALA A 670 46.12 19.62 -1.46
N LYS A 671 45.72 20.70 -2.16
CA LYS A 671 46.62 21.79 -2.55
C LYS A 671 47.11 22.62 -1.35
N LYS A 672 46.31 22.73 -0.29
CA LYS A 672 46.63 23.52 0.91
C LYS A 672 47.13 22.68 2.08
N SER A 673 46.77 21.41 2.16
CA SER A 673 47.17 20.54 3.27
C SER A 673 47.31 19.07 2.86
N LYS A 674 48.27 18.38 3.49
CA LYS A 674 48.48 16.93 3.33
C LYS A 674 47.86 16.09 4.45
N VAL A 675 47.30 16.75 5.47
CA VAL A 675 46.79 16.09 6.69
C VAL A 675 45.30 16.32 6.92
N HIS A 676 44.66 17.19 6.13
CA HIS A 676 43.22 17.44 6.19
C HIS A 676 42.49 16.74 5.03
N ALA A 677 41.28 16.27 5.30
CA ALA A 677 40.37 15.68 4.33
C ALA A 677 38.92 15.99 4.73
N PHE A 678 38.00 15.94 3.78
CA PHE A 678 36.56 16.06 4.05
C PHE A 678 35.89 14.68 3.93
N PRO A 679 35.11 14.21 4.92
CA PRO A 679 34.55 12.86 4.92
C PRO A 679 33.34 12.74 3.99
N SER A 680 33.59 12.54 2.69
CA SER A 680 32.56 12.37 1.66
C SER A 680 32.85 11.19 0.71
N GLY A 681 32.01 11.02 -0.31
CA GLY A 681 32.07 9.92 -1.27
C GLY A 681 33.34 9.90 -2.14
N VAL A 682 33.57 8.77 -2.81
CA VAL A 682 34.72 8.58 -3.72
C VAL A 682 34.44 9.02 -5.17
N CYS A 683 33.17 9.31 -5.50
CA CYS A 683 32.80 9.73 -6.84
C CYS A 683 33.07 11.23 -7.03
N PHE A 684 34.19 11.54 -7.68
CA PHE A 684 34.70 12.91 -7.87
C PHE A 684 33.79 13.82 -8.72
N SER A 685 32.84 13.27 -9.48
CA SER A 685 31.94 14.02 -10.37
C SER A 685 30.61 14.44 -9.72
N ILE A 686 30.39 14.07 -8.46
CA ILE A 686 29.19 14.42 -7.70
C ILE A 686 29.35 15.83 -7.10
N GLY A 687 28.29 16.63 -7.13
CA GLY A 687 28.26 17.96 -6.50
C GLY A 687 28.16 17.87 -4.98
N THR A 688 28.78 18.84 -4.31
CA THR A 688 28.77 18.98 -2.85
C THR A 688 27.36 19.22 -2.34
N GLY A 689 26.55 20.01 -3.05
CA GLY A 689 25.18 20.31 -2.66
C GLY A 689 24.30 19.07 -2.51
N GLY A 690 24.24 18.20 -3.52
CA GLY A 690 23.39 17.02 -3.47
C GLY A 690 23.93 15.90 -2.57
N ILE A 691 25.26 15.67 -2.53
CA ILE A 691 25.82 14.63 -1.65
C ILE A 691 25.69 14.99 -0.17
N ILE A 692 25.91 16.26 0.20
CA ILE A 692 25.76 16.72 1.60
C ILE A 692 24.27 16.74 1.98
N SER A 693 23.38 17.24 1.13
CA SER A 693 21.93 17.27 1.41
C SER A 693 21.32 15.86 1.54
N GLY A 694 21.92 14.85 0.90
CA GLY A 694 21.55 13.44 1.00
C GLY A 694 22.26 12.68 2.13
N GLY A 695 22.91 13.37 3.06
CA GLY A 695 23.73 12.77 4.13
C GLY A 695 25.20 12.64 3.73
N GLY A 696 25.46 11.94 2.62
CA GLY A 696 26.80 11.83 2.02
C GLY A 696 27.66 10.74 2.64
N ILE A 697 27.62 9.57 2.00
CA ILE A 697 28.30 8.34 2.42
C ILE A 697 29.70 8.27 1.79
N GLY A 698 30.72 8.09 2.62
CA GLY A 698 32.12 8.15 2.23
C GLY A 698 33.05 7.19 2.96
N ALA A 699 34.25 6.95 2.41
CA ALA A 699 35.22 6.02 2.98
C ALA A 699 35.66 6.36 4.42
N LEU A 700 35.50 7.63 4.81
CA LEU A 700 35.85 8.14 6.13
C LEU A 700 34.67 8.15 7.13
N MET A 701 33.46 7.74 6.70
CA MET A 701 32.24 7.92 7.50
C MET A 701 32.27 7.18 8.84
N ARG A 702 32.97 6.04 8.90
CA ARG A 702 33.07 5.24 10.13
C ARG A 702 33.82 5.98 11.25
N LYS A 703 34.74 6.87 10.88
CA LYS A 703 35.57 7.62 11.84
C LYS A 703 35.05 9.03 12.09
N PHE A 704 34.49 9.68 11.07
CA PHE A 704 34.14 11.10 11.13
C PHE A 704 32.66 11.40 10.89
N GLY A 705 31.80 10.39 10.74
CA GLY A 705 30.39 10.58 10.41
C GLY A 705 30.15 10.89 8.93
N LEU A 706 28.89 11.09 8.56
CA LEU A 706 28.48 11.45 7.21
C LEU A 706 29.01 12.83 6.81
N ALA A 707 29.04 13.12 5.50
CA ALA A 707 29.42 14.45 5.03
C ALA A 707 28.55 15.56 5.66
N ALA A 708 27.26 15.28 5.88
CA ALA A 708 26.30 16.16 6.55
C ALA A 708 26.62 16.38 8.03
N ASP A 709 27.16 15.37 8.74
CA ASP A 709 27.52 15.48 10.16
C ASP A 709 28.70 16.45 10.36
N ASN A 710 29.43 16.76 9.29
CA ASN A 710 30.59 17.66 9.27
C ASN A 710 30.25 19.05 8.70
N VAL A 711 28.96 19.36 8.54
CA VAL A 711 28.50 20.71 8.17
C VAL A 711 28.32 21.51 9.46
N VAL A 712 29.19 22.50 9.66
CA VAL A 712 29.16 23.36 10.85
C VAL A 712 28.40 24.67 10.63
N ASP A 713 28.20 25.07 9.37
CA ASP A 713 27.44 26.26 8.98
C ASP A 713 26.90 26.12 7.55
N ALA A 714 25.80 26.82 7.23
CA ALA A 714 25.19 26.83 5.91
C ALA A 714 24.47 28.15 5.63
N ARG A 715 24.60 28.66 4.40
CA ARG A 715 23.81 29.80 3.91
C ARG A 715 22.66 29.31 3.05
N VAL A 716 21.43 29.65 3.44
CA VAL A 716 20.23 29.18 2.75
C VAL A 716 19.41 30.38 2.25
N MET A 717 19.07 30.38 0.96
CA MET A 717 18.16 31.38 0.39
C MET A 717 16.71 30.88 0.42
N ASP A 718 15.84 31.59 1.12
CA ASP A 718 14.43 31.23 1.25
C ASP A 718 13.58 31.61 0.01
N VAL A 719 12.30 31.25 0.06
CA VAL A 719 11.31 31.57 -1.00
C VAL A 719 11.07 33.08 -1.21
N ASN A 720 11.56 33.93 -0.30
CA ASN A 720 11.49 35.38 -0.40
C ASN A 720 12.84 35.99 -0.85
N GLY A 721 13.83 35.15 -1.15
CA GLY A 721 15.17 35.60 -1.54
C GLY A 721 15.99 36.17 -0.38
N LYS A 722 15.62 35.85 0.87
CA LYS A 722 16.39 36.20 2.06
C LYS A 722 17.39 35.09 2.35
N ILE A 723 18.65 35.46 2.59
CA ILE A 723 19.69 34.53 3.03
C ILE A 723 19.65 34.48 4.56
N SER A 724 19.55 33.26 5.10
CA SER A 724 19.69 32.95 6.53
C SER A 724 20.92 32.12 6.79
#